data_AF-A0A2H1FMY6-F1
#
_entry.id   AF-A0A2H1FMY6-F1
#
_cell.length_a   1.000
_cell.length_b   1.000
_cell.length_c   1.000
_cell.angle_alpha   90.00
_cell.angle_beta   90.00
_cell.angle_gamma   90.00
#
_symmetry.space_group_name_H-M   'P 1'
#
loop_
_entity.id
_entity.type
_entity.pdbx_description
1 polymer ?
#
loop_
_entity_poly.entity_id
_entity_poly.type
_entity_poly.pdbx_seq_one_letter_code
_entity_poly.pdbx_strand_id
1 'polypeptide(L)'
;MAANGETQLPSGPPPTIETTFLIVGAGPAGASLGCFLAARGLTGIIISAAKGTAKEPRAHITNAAALECLRDIGLEGQAKANATPGESMQHTRWCHDMAGEEYARIHSWGNQPERRGEYHAASPCRHVDLPQTELEPILVKHALDNGFTVRFDSSFVEYQRDSPGGPITSTIKDDLTGQTYTIRSKYLIGCDGARSQIMRQLDIPLLKKPGQGLAINVLAKVDLSKYIRHRMGNLHYIFTPDLVHPPWGWMCVLRMVKAWNEWMFILLPEPGFEDLRVRPSHDEYMKRLREIVGDDSIPIEIKDVSKWYINEIVAERYSDGNIFCLGDAVHRHPPFNGLGSNTCVQDAYNLAWKLAYVEKELADPKLLDTFSVERQPIGAGVVQRANQGLRDHHAVWEALGVLPKDVEERKVQHAELSAPTPAGRERRKRLQGAIAHTAHEFGALGIEMNQWYESSAIYTADETQPREEKPADPVMQYQITTYPGARLPHAWLNKREPEDPISTIDLAGRGAFCLLTGAGGKAWKEAAVKAGKELSVPLTAYSIGWAQDWEDVLFYLLPSRPTATRSLSTFRSKAFATRCTKTTSFSRPFTSPRSAHDLFNYTSGRWVYNEAQRLKERQRCFNVAELHRLAAEAVSRKVEDIVSFEKLGEGAANRAFAIQFRDGFKLVARIPYLVTEPRQQIVASEAATMTFLRSKGLPVPAIYGYSATADNPTETEYIFLEFCPGRNLASLWVDMDEHHRSRFIRSLVDLERRLFEIRLPASGSLYFLRDLSAACEKVAVDSGDASSSASYYVGPSTSLPLWYGRRSGLDVDRGPYTETKTVLNAGAKKEIEYLARHGRPLLPFNRMLRETFNLEKQQPSIHLDSLQKYLKISEALIPSGEALVRPVIRHPDLRPSNIFVSDDYEITSFIDWQNATILPLFLQSGPLDDFDSLGSASRLETSPRPDGLAASSEDSRLEQLELFSKQQLHHLYMTETSKNNPTHYEALSIPFAVGRRKTYDLSSAPWQGDNVPLRSSLIFLKQQWSQLVTAANTPCPITFAEEEEREYFRLDDLEQEATEQLKGSMEMLGLGPEGWVSNDKYEAATEAIARMKEMCLEQADTELERVAIRDHWVYDDLEEEEYL
;
A
#
# COMPACT_ATOMS: atom_id res chain seq x y z
N MET A 1 83.91 11.47 22.02
CA MET A 1 84.07 12.41 20.89
C MET A 1 82.91 12.20 19.94
N ALA A 2 82.25 13.21 19.38
CA ALA A 2 82.36 14.66 19.61
C ALA A 2 81.09 15.38 19.10
N ALA A 3 81.05 16.71 19.30
CA ALA A 3 80.15 17.69 18.67
C ALA A 3 78.64 17.55 18.98
N ASN A 4 78.19 18.31 20.00
CA ASN A 4 76.79 18.77 20.05
C ASN A 4 76.52 19.67 18.85
N GLY A 5 75.43 19.43 18.14
CA GLY A 5 74.79 20.42 17.27
C GLY A 5 73.47 20.86 17.90
N GLU A 6 73.51 21.89 18.76
CA GLU A 6 72.29 22.44 19.37
C GLU A 6 71.46 23.17 18.31
N THR A 7 70.53 22.44 17.70
CA THR A 7 69.53 23.02 16.81
C THR A 7 68.53 23.80 17.67
N GLN A 8 68.71 25.11 17.76
CA GLN A 8 67.79 25.98 18.50
C GLN A 8 66.37 25.82 17.95
N LEU A 9 65.45 25.36 18.81
CA LEU A 9 64.02 25.46 18.53
C LEU A 9 63.67 26.94 18.39
N PRO A 10 62.89 27.35 17.36
CA PRO A 10 62.58 28.76 17.15
C PRO A 10 61.80 29.32 18.33
N SER A 11 62.35 30.33 19.02
CA SER A 11 61.83 30.90 20.26
C SER A 11 60.65 31.87 20.04
N GLY A 12 59.68 31.46 19.24
CA GLY A 12 58.37 32.11 19.08
C GLY A 12 57.27 31.32 19.80
N PRO A 13 56.05 31.89 19.91
CA PRO A 13 54.87 31.07 20.20
C PRO A 13 54.71 29.99 19.11
N PRO A 14 54.17 28.80 19.43
CA PRO A 14 53.93 27.77 18.42
C PRO A 14 53.01 28.34 17.32
N PRO A 15 53.26 28.01 16.03
CA PRO A 15 52.48 28.57 14.93
C PRO A 15 51.02 28.11 15.03
N THR A 16 50.12 29.07 15.29
CA THR A 16 48.67 28.82 15.31
C THR A 16 48.23 28.24 13.98
N ILE A 17 47.62 27.06 14.02
CA ILE A 17 47.08 26.40 12.83
C ILE A 17 45.75 27.06 12.49
N GLU A 18 45.57 27.56 11.26
CA GLU A 18 44.29 28.13 10.82
C GLU A 18 43.46 27.12 10.01
N THR A 19 42.14 27.12 10.22
CA THR A 19 41.18 26.28 9.49
C THR A 19 39.81 26.95 9.44
N THR A 20 38.95 26.63 8.47
CA THR A 20 37.55 27.10 8.50
C THR A 20 36.75 26.35 9.56
N PHE A 21 36.87 25.01 9.60
CA PHE A 21 36.11 24.13 10.49
C PHE A 21 37.04 23.32 11.40
N LEU A 22 36.81 23.41 12.71
CA LEU A 22 37.39 22.52 13.70
C LEU A 22 36.29 21.64 14.32
N ILE A 23 36.29 20.36 13.95
CA ILE A 23 35.35 19.36 14.47
C ILE A 23 36.06 18.60 15.60
N VAL A 24 35.49 18.61 16.80
CA VAL A 24 36.04 17.95 17.98
C VAL A 24 35.24 16.69 18.27
N GLY A 25 35.80 15.53 17.92
CA GLY A 25 35.20 14.20 18.06
C GLY A 25 35.00 13.51 16.71
N ALA A 26 35.70 12.39 16.51
CA ALA A 26 35.63 11.58 15.28
C ALA A 26 34.57 10.45 15.32
N GLY A 27 33.61 10.52 16.25
CA GLY A 27 32.45 9.62 16.28
C GLY A 27 31.41 9.95 15.20
N PRO A 28 30.25 9.27 15.16
CA PRO A 28 29.31 9.35 14.04
C PRO A 28 28.84 10.77 13.68
N ALA A 29 28.64 11.66 14.65
CA ALA A 29 28.26 13.05 14.38
C ALA A 29 29.37 13.82 13.62
N GLY A 30 30.58 13.85 14.18
CA GLY A 30 31.68 14.63 13.61
C GLY A 30 32.25 14.04 12.33
N ALA A 31 32.36 12.71 12.25
CA ALA A 31 32.80 12.04 11.03
C ALA A 31 31.79 12.20 9.88
N SER A 32 30.48 12.13 10.15
CA SER A 32 29.45 12.43 9.15
C SER A 32 29.47 13.89 8.71
N LEU A 33 29.66 14.83 9.65
CA LEU A 33 29.77 16.26 9.31
C LEU A 33 30.98 16.52 8.41
N GLY A 34 32.13 15.90 8.70
CA GLY A 34 33.31 15.91 7.82
C GLY A 34 32.97 15.40 6.42
N CYS A 35 32.30 14.25 6.30
CA CYS A 35 31.85 13.72 5.00
C CYS A 35 30.94 14.69 4.24
N PHE A 36 29.93 15.25 4.90
CA PHE A 36 28.95 16.12 4.24
C PHE A 36 29.54 17.48 3.84
N LEU A 37 30.50 18.02 4.60
CA LEU A 37 31.25 19.22 4.20
C LEU A 37 32.23 18.91 3.07
N ALA A 38 32.95 17.79 3.12
CA ALA A 38 33.87 17.35 2.07
C ALA A 38 33.17 17.13 0.73
N ALA A 39 32.01 16.45 0.73
CA ALA A 39 31.14 16.28 -0.44
C ALA A 39 30.55 17.62 -0.99
N ARG A 40 30.73 18.73 -0.27
CA ARG A 40 30.38 20.09 -0.71
C ARG A 40 31.62 20.91 -1.11
N GLY A 41 32.80 20.29 -1.18
CA GLY A 41 34.07 20.92 -1.58
C GLY A 41 34.71 21.77 -0.48
N LEU A 42 34.48 21.45 0.80
CA LEU A 42 35.01 22.16 1.95
C LEU A 42 35.99 21.28 2.73
N THR A 43 37.02 21.90 3.31
CA THR A 43 38.08 21.22 4.06
C THR A 43 38.14 21.75 5.50
N GLY A 44 38.68 20.94 6.41
CA GLY A 44 38.78 21.28 7.82
C GLY A 44 39.62 20.29 8.61
N ILE A 45 39.58 20.42 9.93
CA ILE A 45 40.30 19.53 10.86
C ILE A 45 39.29 18.81 11.75
N ILE A 46 39.37 17.47 11.80
CA ILE A 46 38.71 16.65 12.82
C ILE A 46 39.77 16.25 13.84
N ILE A 47 39.57 16.57 15.13
CA ILE A 47 40.41 16.06 16.22
C ILE A 47 39.64 15.03 17.06
N SER A 48 40.35 14.12 17.71
CA SER A 48 39.77 13.14 18.62
C SER A 48 40.76 12.75 19.72
N ALA A 49 40.29 12.77 20.98
CA ALA A 49 41.04 12.27 22.13
C ALA A 49 41.19 10.73 22.15
N ALA A 50 40.49 10.01 21.26
CA ALA A 50 40.65 8.57 21.10
C ALA A 50 41.86 8.23 20.21
N LYS A 51 42.37 7.00 20.35
CA LYS A 51 43.50 6.44 19.58
C LYS A 51 43.15 5.95 18.16
N GLY A 52 41.95 6.30 17.69
CA GLY A 52 41.32 5.74 16.50
C GLY A 52 39.79 5.74 16.64
N THR A 53 39.12 5.02 15.74
CA THR A 53 37.68 4.76 15.76
C THR A 53 37.28 3.75 16.85
N ALA A 54 35.98 3.53 16.99
CA ALA A 54 35.36 2.56 17.88
C ALA A 54 36.01 1.16 17.81
N LYS A 55 36.36 0.62 18.98
CA LYS A 55 36.73 -0.79 19.18
C LYS A 55 35.57 -1.63 19.73
N GLU A 56 34.65 -0.99 20.44
CA GLU A 56 33.40 -1.58 20.93
C GLU A 56 32.28 -1.39 19.89
N PRO A 57 31.42 -2.39 19.64
CA PRO A 57 30.33 -2.32 18.66
C PRO A 57 29.34 -1.15 18.83
N ARG A 58 29.16 -0.64 20.06
CA ARG A 58 28.26 0.47 20.44
C ARG A 58 26.91 0.47 19.67
N ALA A 59 26.47 1.58 19.08
CA ALA A 59 25.22 1.61 18.29
C ALA A 59 25.36 0.81 16.97
N HIS A 60 24.26 0.31 16.42
CA HIS A 60 24.31 -0.66 15.31
C HIS A 60 23.13 -0.62 14.34
N ILE A 61 21.89 -0.48 14.82
CA ILE A 61 20.74 -0.22 13.94
C ILE A 61 20.99 1.11 13.21
N THR A 62 21.18 1.05 11.89
CA THR A 62 21.19 2.22 11.02
C THR A 62 19.89 2.21 10.22
N ASN A 63 19.03 3.18 10.46
CA ASN A 63 17.70 3.24 9.86
C ASN A 63 17.71 3.97 8.51
N ALA A 64 16.60 3.86 7.79
CA ALA A 64 16.39 4.53 6.51
C ALA A 64 16.67 6.06 6.59
N ALA A 65 16.42 6.69 7.74
CA ALA A 65 16.63 8.12 7.93
C ALA A 65 18.09 8.55 8.03
N ALA A 66 18.99 7.73 8.55
CA ALA A 66 20.43 7.98 8.43
C ALA A 66 20.97 7.58 7.05
N LEU A 67 20.48 6.47 6.48
CA LEU A 67 20.97 5.96 5.20
C LEU A 67 20.68 6.89 4.02
N GLU A 68 19.54 7.60 3.96
CA GLU A 68 19.30 8.63 2.93
C GLU A 68 20.36 9.74 2.96
N CYS A 69 20.78 10.17 4.15
CA CYS A 69 21.85 11.17 4.28
C CYS A 69 23.19 10.64 3.76
N LEU A 70 23.47 9.35 3.94
CA LEU A 70 24.67 8.69 3.38
C LEU A 70 24.54 8.40 1.87
N ARG A 71 23.32 8.19 1.36
CA ARG A 71 23.01 7.99 -0.06
C ARG A 71 23.25 9.25 -0.89
N ASP A 72 22.88 10.43 -0.37
CA ASP A 72 23.17 11.77 -0.95
C ASP A 72 24.66 11.99 -1.28
N ILE A 73 25.57 11.28 -0.59
CA ILE A 73 27.03 11.32 -0.80
C ILE A 73 27.64 9.97 -1.24
N GLY A 74 26.82 9.02 -1.69
CA GLY A 74 27.27 7.73 -2.26
C GLY A 74 27.80 6.69 -1.26
N LEU A 75 27.69 6.92 0.05
CA LEU A 75 28.18 5.99 1.08
C LEU A 75 27.22 4.84 1.44
N GLU A 76 25.95 4.90 1.01
CA GLU A 76 24.95 3.85 1.28
C GLU A 76 25.42 2.45 0.85
N GLY A 77 26.05 2.32 -0.32
CA GLY A 77 26.56 1.05 -0.82
C GLY A 77 27.67 0.46 0.06
N GLN A 78 28.57 1.31 0.58
CA GLN A 78 29.61 0.87 1.52
C GLN A 78 29.03 0.51 2.89
N ALA A 79 28.04 1.26 3.37
CA ALA A 79 27.31 0.96 4.59
C ALA A 79 26.59 -0.40 4.51
N LYS A 80 25.88 -0.68 3.42
CA LYS A 80 25.24 -1.99 3.17
C LYS A 80 26.25 -3.12 3.05
N ALA A 81 27.37 -2.92 2.36
CA ALA A 81 28.39 -3.95 2.14
C ALA A 81 29.16 -4.37 3.42
N ASN A 82 29.17 -3.53 4.46
CA ASN A 82 29.81 -3.83 5.76
C ASN A 82 28.79 -4.12 6.88
N ALA A 83 27.49 -4.08 6.56
CA ALA A 83 26.44 -4.45 7.51
C ALA A 83 26.27 -5.97 7.59
N THR A 84 25.57 -6.43 8.63
CA THR A 84 25.19 -7.83 8.77
C THR A 84 24.20 -8.23 7.65
N PRO A 85 24.34 -9.43 7.04
CA PRO A 85 23.40 -9.92 6.02
C PRO A 85 21.93 -9.83 6.46
N GLY A 86 21.07 -9.26 5.60
CA GLY A 86 19.79 -8.66 6.01
C GLY A 86 18.79 -9.59 6.71
N GLU A 87 18.77 -10.88 6.40
CA GLU A 87 17.87 -11.84 7.07
C GLU A 87 18.17 -12.03 8.56
N SER A 88 19.34 -11.60 9.05
CA SER A 88 19.76 -11.73 10.45
C SER A 88 18.97 -10.87 11.45
N MET A 89 18.13 -9.94 11.00
CA MET A 89 17.42 -8.99 11.86
C MET A 89 15.88 -9.03 11.74
N GLN A 90 15.32 -10.17 11.33
CA GLN A 90 13.87 -10.35 11.18
C GLN A 90 13.06 -10.19 12.48
N HIS A 91 13.62 -10.61 13.62
CA HIS A 91 12.88 -10.73 14.88
C HIS A 91 13.60 -10.18 16.12
N THR A 92 12.80 -9.85 17.14
CA THR A 92 13.19 -9.79 18.56
C THR A 92 12.50 -10.92 19.32
N ARG A 93 13.23 -11.58 20.24
CA ARG A 93 12.80 -12.77 21.01
C ARG A 93 12.74 -12.47 22.50
N TRP A 94 11.80 -13.08 23.23
CA TRP A 94 11.81 -13.19 24.70
C TRP A 94 11.84 -14.67 25.09
N CYS A 95 12.68 -15.03 26.06
CA CYS A 95 13.06 -16.43 26.29
C CYS A 95 13.67 -16.69 27.67
N HIS A 96 13.71 -17.98 28.05
CA HIS A 96 14.42 -18.43 29.24
C HIS A 96 15.93 -18.24 29.09
N ASP A 97 16.48 -18.77 28.00
CA ASP A 97 17.89 -18.75 27.62
C ASP A 97 18.03 -18.97 26.09
N MET A 98 19.26 -19.04 25.56
CA MET A 98 19.52 -19.20 24.12
C MET A 98 19.34 -20.61 23.55
N ALA A 99 19.44 -21.66 24.36
CA ALA A 99 19.10 -23.03 23.97
C ALA A 99 17.60 -23.31 24.17
N GLY A 100 17.08 -22.98 25.35
CA GLY A 100 15.76 -23.36 25.87
C GLY A 100 14.55 -22.56 25.37
N GLU A 101 13.55 -22.47 26.25
CA GLU A 101 12.18 -22.04 25.93
C GLU A 101 12.09 -20.61 25.38
N GLU A 102 11.12 -20.40 24.48
CA GLU A 102 10.78 -19.11 23.90
C GLU A 102 9.40 -18.68 24.38
N TYR A 103 9.34 -17.56 25.11
CA TYR A 103 8.12 -17.02 25.70
C TYR A 103 7.32 -16.18 24.71
N ALA A 104 8.01 -15.44 23.85
CA ALA A 104 7.41 -14.61 22.81
C ALA A 104 8.40 -14.24 21.70
N ARG A 105 7.87 -13.80 20.57
CA ARG A 105 8.63 -13.26 19.44
C ARG A 105 7.82 -12.11 18.80
N ILE A 106 8.51 -11.11 18.28
CA ILE A 106 7.92 -10.09 17.40
C ILE A 106 8.82 -9.88 16.18
N HIS A 107 8.23 -9.49 15.05
CA HIS A 107 8.98 -9.01 13.89
C HIS A 107 9.56 -7.61 14.17
N SER A 108 10.71 -7.30 13.59
CA SER A 108 11.48 -6.09 13.90
C SER A 108 12.03 -5.39 12.66
N TRP A 109 12.33 -4.09 12.79
CA TRP A 109 13.07 -3.28 11.80
C TRP A 109 12.46 -3.28 10.38
N GLY A 110 11.13 -3.23 10.29
CA GLY A 110 10.38 -3.25 9.03
C GLY A 110 10.06 -4.62 8.46
N ASN A 111 10.45 -5.71 9.15
CA ASN A 111 10.16 -7.08 8.73
C ASN A 111 8.77 -7.59 9.12
N GLN A 112 7.88 -6.74 9.66
CA GLN A 112 6.47 -7.10 9.91
C GLN A 112 5.75 -7.29 8.56
N PRO A 113 5.18 -8.48 8.23
CA PRO A 113 4.61 -8.74 6.91
C PRO A 113 3.57 -7.71 6.48
N GLU A 114 2.69 -7.33 7.41
CA GLU A 114 1.55 -6.43 7.20
C GLU A 114 1.98 -4.97 7.01
N ARG A 115 3.18 -4.61 7.45
CA ARG A 115 3.72 -3.24 7.43
C ARG A 115 4.95 -3.08 6.55
N ARG A 116 5.42 -4.15 5.89
CA ARG A 116 6.56 -4.11 4.99
C ARG A 116 6.35 -3.08 3.87
N GLY A 117 5.13 -2.99 3.33
CA GLY A 117 4.75 -1.95 2.37
C GLY A 117 4.96 -0.52 2.88
N GLU A 118 4.62 -0.23 4.14
CA GLU A 118 4.85 1.10 4.75
C GLU A 118 6.34 1.46 4.78
N TYR A 119 7.18 0.52 5.24
CA TYR A 119 8.64 0.68 5.29
C TYR A 119 9.25 0.79 3.89
N HIS A 120 8.65 0.14 2.90
CA HIS A 120 9.13 0.18 1.52
C HIS A 120 8.79 1.49 0.82
N ALA A 121 7.55 1.99 0.95
CA ALA A 121 7.11 3.26 0.39
C ALA A 121 7.73 4.49 1.08
N ALA A 122 8.14 4.38 2.34
CA ALA A 122 8.66 5.52 3.10
C ALA A 122 10.04 6.04 2.65
N SER A 123 10.87 5.22 2.00
CA SER A 123 12.27 5.55 1.70
C SER A 123 12.86 4.62 0.61
N PRO A 124 13.83 5.05 -0.21
CA PRO A 124 14.63 4.11 -1.03
C PRO A 124 15.57 3.24 -0.17
N CYS A 125 15.77 3.59 1.10
CA CYS A 125 16.64 2.89 2.04
C CYS A 125 15.87 1.84 2.86
N ARG A 126 16.59 0.89 3.46
CA ARG A 126 16.07 -0.14 4.39
C ARG A 126 17.00 -0.24 5.59
N HIS A 127 16.49 -0.61 6.75
CA HIS A 127 17.31 -0.76 7.97
C HIS A 127 18.44 -1.78 7.78
N VAL A 128 19.59 -1.50 8.40
CA VAL A 128 20.75 -2.41 8.43
C VAL A 128 21.35 -2.49 9.83
N ASP A 129 21.92 -3.65 10.18
CA ASP A 129 22.70 -3.83 11.40
C ASP A 129 24.19 -3.59 11.10
N LEU A 130 24.63 -2.35 11.29
CA LEU A 130 25.97 -1.84 11.00
C LEU A 130 26.59 -1.24 12.28
N PRO A 131 27.37 -2.03 13.05
CA PRO A 131 28.03 -1.57 14.27
C PRO A 131 28.95 -0.36 14.07
N GLN A 132 29.12 0.48 15.10
CA GLN A 132 30.02 1.65 15.05
C GLN A 132 31.49 1.27 14.76
N THR A 133 31.92 0.04 15.04
CA THR A 133 33.24 -0.49 14.64
C THR A 133 33.45 -0.52 13.12
N GLU A 134 32.37 -0.65 12.34
CA GLU A 134 32.41 -0.69 10.88
C GLU A 134 31.98 0.67 10.28
N LEU A 135 31.00 1.36 10.89
CA LEU A 135 30.53 2.68 10.43
C LEU A 135 31.54 3.81 10.63
N GLU A 136 32.19 3.91 11.80
CA GLU A 136 33.14 5.02 12.05
C GLU A 136 34.33 5.00 11.06
N PRO A 137 34.97 3.86 10.73
CA PRO A 137 35.99 3.80 9.69
C PRO A 137 35.54 4.27 8.31
N ILE A 138 34.32 3.92 7.86
CA ILE A 138 33.78 4.35 6.55
C ILE A 138 33.71 5.88 6.49
N LEU A 139 33.14 6.50 7.54
CA LEU A 139 32.99 7.96 7.63
C LEU A 139 34.35 8.67 7.77
N VAL A 140 35.21 8.21 8.68
CA VAL A 140 36.53 8.82 8.90
C VAL A 140 37.39 8.73 7.66
N LYS A 141 37.37 7.59 6.95
CA LYS A 141 38.09 7.43 5.69
C LYS A 141 37.54 8.35 4.61
N HIS A 142 36.22 8.41 4.40
CA HIS A 142 35.65 9.26 3.35
C HIS A 142 35.94 10.75 3.59
N ALA A 143 35.89 11.22 4.84
CA ALA A 143 36.27 12.59 5.18
C ALA A 143 37.77 12.86 4.90
N LEU A 144 38.66 11.92 5.26
CA LEU A 144 40.09 12.01 5.01
C LEU A 144 40.44 12.04 3.51
N ASP A 145 39.90 11.08 2.75
CA ASP A 145 40.11 10.93 1.30
C ASP A 145 39.61 12.14 0.51
N ASN A 146 38.66 12.92 1.07
CA ASN A 146 38.09 14.12 0.46
C ASN A 146 38.52 15.44 1.17
N GLY A 147 39.65 15.44 1.87
CA GLY A 147 40.37 16.67 2.23
C GLY A 147 40.19 17.21 3.65
N PHE A 148 39.53 16.49 4.56
CA PHE A 148 39.65 16.78 6.00
C PHE A 148 40.93 16.18 6.59
N THR A 149 41.64 16.94 7.42
CA THR A 149 42.73 16.38 8.24
C THR A 149 42.14 15.75 9.49
N VAL A 150 42.36 14.44 9.71
CA VAL A 150 41.91 13.75 10.92
C VAL A 150 43.11 13.51 11.86
N ARG A 151 43.03 13.99 13.11
CA ARG A 151 44.03 13.77 14.17
C ARG A 151 43.43 13.02 15.35
N PHE A 152 43.89 11.79 15.56
CA PHE A 152 43.68 11.03 16.79
C PHE A 152 44.71 11.44 17.87
N ASP A 153 44.54 10.94 19.10
CA ASP A 153 45.34 11.33 20.28
C ASP A 153 45.48 12.88 20.42
N SER A 154 44.39 13.60 20.16
CA SER A 154 44.34 15.07 20.17
C SER A 154 43.14 15.57 20.99
N SER A 155 43.38 15.88 22.26
CA SER A 155 42.34 16.34 23.21
C SER A 155 42.11 17.85 23.12
N PHE A 156 40.85 18.24 23.01
CA PHE A 156 40.41 19.63 23.20
C PHE A 156 40.46 20.02 24.69
N VAL A 157 40.99 21.21 24.99
CA VAL A 157 41.11 21.73 26.37
C VAL A 157 40.10 22.86 26.62
N GLU A 158 40.17 23.91 25.82
CA GLU A 158 39.35 25.13 25.92
C GLU A 158 39.32 25.87 24.58
N TYR A 159 38.34 26.77 24.42
CA TYR A 159 38.31 27.77 23.35
C TYR A 159 38.33 29.20 23.91
N GLN A 160 38.71 30.16 23.09
CA GLN A 160 38.61 31.59 23.36
C GLN A 160 38.01 32.27 22.10
N ARG A 161 37.06 33.18 22.29
CA ARG A 161 36.41 33.97 21.21
C ARG A 161 36.11 35.38 21.71
N ASP A 162 36.33 36.38 20.87
CA ASP A 162 36.07 37.80 21.23
C ASP A 162 34.58 38.18 21.12
N SER A 163 33.83 37.46 20.29
CA SER A 163 32.38 37.61 20.10
C SER A 163 31.76 36.32 19.57
N PRO A 164 30.42 36.13 19.61
CA PRO A 164 29.78 34.88 19.18
C PRO A 164 30.03 34.51 17.72
N GLY A 165 30.07 35.50 16.81
CA GLY A 165 30.36 35.31 15.39
C GLY A 165 31.83 35.53 15.00
N GLY A 166 32.73 35.73 15.98
CA GLY A 166 34.15 35.95 15.75
C GLY A 166 34.93 34.66 15.46
N PRO A 167 36.23 34.77 15.12
CA PRO A 167 37.11 33.62 15.05
C PRO A 167 37.32 33.01 16.45
N ILE A 168 37.45 31.69 16.51
CA ILE A 168 37.52 30.90 17.73
C ILE A 168 38.90 30.24 17.80
N THR A 169 39.71 30.62 18.79
CA THR A 169 41.03 30.01 19.06
C THR A 169 40.86 28.89 20.07
N SER A 170 41.14 27.65 19.65
CA SER A 170 41.01 26.44 20.48
C SER A 170 42.38 25.92 20.91
N THR A 171 42.55 25.68 22.20
CA THR A 171 43.74 25.06 22.79
C THR A 171 43.60 23.54 22.73
N ILE A 172 44.46 22.90 21.95
CA ILE A 172 44.49 21.45 21.76
C ILE A 172 45.76 20.89 22.41
N LYS A 173 45.62 19.73 23.07
CA LYS A 173 46.74 18.94 23.60
C LYS A 173 46.95 17.72 22.71
N ASP A 174 48.16 17.56 22.22
CA ASP A 174 48.64 16.33 21.59
C ASP A 174 48.98 15.32 22.71
N ASP A 175 48.24 14.21 22.77
CA ASP A 175 48.35 13.22 23.86
C ASP A 175 49.51 12.23 23.66
N LEU A 176 50.14 12.21 22.47
CA LEU A 176 51.35 11.42 22.21
C LEU A 176 52.61 12.14 22.69
N THR A 177 52.71 13.45 22.43
CA THR A 177 53.87 14.28 22.78
C THR A 177 53.71 15.05 24.10
N GLY A 178 52.46 15.20 24.58
CA GLY A 178 52.12 16.03 25.73
C GLY A 178 52.11 17.54 25.45
N GLN A 179 52.43 17.98 24.23
CA GLN A 179 52.51 19.39 23.87
C GLN A 179 51.12 20.00 23.65
N THR A 180 50.98 21.29 23.96
CA THR A 180 49.78 22.08 23.62
C THR A 180 50.05 23.01 22.44
N TYR A 181 49.04 23.16 21.57
CA TYR A 181 49.08 24.02 20.40
C TYR A 181 47.71 24.65 20.15
N THR A 182 47.68 25.75 19.41
CA THR A 182 46.47 26.50 19.09
C THR A 182 45.97 26.19 17.68
N ILE A 183 44.65 25.97 17.55
CA ILE A 183 43.96 25.98 16.27
C ILE A 183 42.99 27.16 16.26
N ARG A 184 43.16 28.11 15.33
CA ARG A 184 42.20 29.17 15.07
C ARG A 184 41.22 28.70 14.01
N SER A 185 39.94 28.82 14.31
CA SER A 185 38.84 28.32 13.48
C SER A 185 37.80 29.40 13.24
N LYS A 186 37.09 29.36 12.09
CA LYS A 186 35.87 30.17 11.92
C LYS A 186 34.72 29.54 12.70
N TYR A 187 34.61 28.21 12.65
CA TYR A 187 33.62 27.40 13.35
C TYR A 187 34.26 26.33 14.23
N LEU A 188 33.76 26.21 15.46
CA LEU A 188 34.08 25.13 16.39
C LEU A 188 32.86 24.22 16.53
N ILE A 189 33.05 22.92 16.33
CA ILE A 189 31.96 21.94 16.35
C ILE A 189 32.21 20.87 17.41
N GLY A 190 31.39 20.85 18.46
CA GLY A 190 31.41 19.89 19.55
C GLY A 190 30.68 18.59 19.21
N CYS A 191 31.44 17.56 18.84
CA CYS A 191 31.01 16.17 18.72
C CYS A 191 31.68 15.29 19.78
N ASP A 192 32.11 15.89 20.90
CA ASP A 192 32.94 15.33 21.97
C ASP A 192 32.14 14.54 23.02
N GLY A 193 30.89 14.21 22.69
CA GLY A 193 30.08 13.17 23.33
C GLY A 193 29.56 13.49 24.73
N ALA A 194 29.15 12.44 25.45
CA ALA A 194 28.40 12.55 26.70
C ALA A 194 29.13 13.26 27.87
N ARG A 195 30.41 13.62 27.70
CA ARG A 195 31.22 14.42 28.62
C ARG A 195 31.78 15.69 27.96
N SER A 196 31.10 16.22 26.94
CA SER A 196 31.54 17.38 26.17
C SER A 196 32.14 18.49 27.05
N GLN A 197 33.33 18.94 26.68
CA GLN A 197 34.05 20.05 27.27
C GLN A 197 33.56 21.37 26.66
N ILE A 198 33.23 21.37 25.36
CA ILE A 198 32.68 22.56 24.67
C ILE A 198 31.34 22.96 25.27
N MET A 199 30.40 22.01 25.47
CA MET A 199 29.13 22.29 26.16
C MET A 199 29.30 22.74 27.62
N ARG A 200 30.40 22.35 28.29
CA ARG A 200 30.72 22.81 29.65
C ARG A 200 31.33 24.21 29.69
N GLN A 201 31.95 24.66 28.59
CA GLN A 201 32.49 26.02 28.47
C GLN A 201 31.47 27.02 27.89
N LEU A 202 30.52 26.54 27.09
CA LEU A 202 29.34 27.30 26.63
C LEU A 202 28.33 27.59 27.75
N ASP A 203 28.37 26.81 28.85
CA ASP A 203 27.41 26.83 29.97
C ASP A 203 25.92 26.83 29.54
N ILE A 204 25.62 26.19 28.40
CA ILE A 204 24.23 26.00 27.95
C ILE A 204 23.56 24.99 28.89
N PRO A 205 22.39 25.31 29.48
CA PRO A 205 21.72 24.40 30.40
C PRO A 205 21.40 23.04 29.76
N LEU A 206 21.72 21.99 30.51
CA LEU A 206 21.32 20.63 30.21
C LEU A 206 20.12 20.28 31.10
N LEU A 207 18.96 20.09 30.48
CA LEU A 207 17.77 19.53 31.12
C LEU A 207 18.06 18.07 31.45
N LYS A 208 17.99 17.70 32.74
CA LYS A 208 18.29 16.35 33.24
C LYS A 208 17.10 15.84 34.05
N LYS A 209 16.65 14.62 33.77
CA LYS A 209 15.78 13.85 34.68
C LYS A 209 16.61 12.77 35.40
N PRO A 210 16.10 12.15 36.48
CA PRO A 210 16.76 11.01 37.11
C PRO A 210 17.06 9.90 36.09
N GLY A 211 18.30 9.41 36.07
CA GLY A 211 18.71 8.34 35.18
C GLY A 211 18.11 6.98 35.59
N GLN A 212 17.76 6.14 34.62
CA GLN A 212 17.08 4.86 34.86
C GLN A 212 18.03 3.68 35.14
N GLY A 213 19.23 3.95 35.70
CA GLY A 213 20.13 2.93 36.25
C GLY A 213 21.46 2.70 35.51
N LEU A 214 22.09 1.56 35.83
CA LEU A 214 23.35 1.04 35.28
C LEU A 214 23.05 -0.06 34.25
N ALA A 215 23.88 -0.17 33.22
CA ALA A 215 23.96 -1.34 32.36
C ALA A 215 25.42 -1.80 32.21
N ILE A 216 25.62 -3.12 32.11
CA ILE A 216 26.95 -3.73 31.94
C ILE A 216 26.96 -4.48 30.61
N ASN A 217 27.84 -4.06 29.71
CA ASN A 217 28.08 -4.68 28.41
C ASN A 217 29.21 -5.71 28.55
N VAL A 218 28.97 -6.98 28.21
CA VAL A 218 30.01 -8.00 28.09
C VAL A 218 30.08 -8.44 26.62
N LEU A 219 31.17 -8.10 25.94
CA LEU A 219 31.43 -8.52 24.56
C LEU A 219 32.10 -9.89 24.57
N ALA A 220 31.52 -10.88 23.89
CA ALA A 220 32.07 -12.24 23.87
C ALA A 220 31.93 -12.93 22.50
N LYS A 221 32.86 -13.84 22.19
CA LYS A 221 32.63 -14.85 21.14
C LYS A 221 31.87 -16.03 21.71
N VAL A 222 30.79 -16.41 21.05
CA VAL A 222 29.95 -17.58 21.36
C VAL A 222 29.28 -18.01 20.04
N ASP A 223 29.51 -19.24 19.58
CA ASP A 223 28.81 -19.75 18.40
C ASP A 223 27.40 -20.24 18.76
N LEU A 224 26.40 -19.44 18.41
CA LEU A 224 24.99 -19.77 18.63
C LEU A 224 24.27 -20.15 17.33
N SER A 225 24.99 -20.38 16.23
CA SER A 225 24.41 -20.72 14.90
C SER A 225 23.41 -21.88 14.96
N LYS A 226 23.74 -22.92 15.74
CA LYS A 226 22.88 -24.06 16.14
C LYS A 226 21.47 -23.63 16.60
N TYR A 227 21.39 -22.56 17.38
CA TYR A 227 20.17 -22.10 18.02
C TYR A 227 19.46 -20.95 17.30
N ILE A 228 20.13 -20.24 16.38
CA ILE A 228 19.53 -19.11 15.67
C ILE A 228 18.84 -19.50 14.35
N ARG A 229 19.24 -20.62 13.70
CA ARG A 229 18.78 -21.00 12.34
C ARG A 229 17.25 -20.91 12.10
N HIS A 230 16.42 -21.18 13.11
CA HIS A 230 14.95 -21.17 13.01
C HIS A 230 14.29 -20.02 13.81
N ARG A 231 15.10 -19.07 14.29
CA ARG A 231 14.70 -17.90 15.08
C ARG A 231 15.66 -16.72 14.83
N MET A 232 15.88 -16.40 13.55
CA MET A 232 16.80 -15.36 13.09
C MET A 232 16.37 -13.99 13.61
N GLY A 233 17.24 -13.36 14.40
CA GLY A 233 16.97 -12.08 15.04
C GLY A 233 18.24 -11.52 15.65
N ASN A 234 18.31 -10.19 15.81
CA ASN A 234 19.48 -9.51 16.33
C ASN A 234 19.38 -9.15 17.82
N LEU A 235 18.21 -9.35 18.45
CA LEU A 235 17.95 -9.08 19.86
C LEU A 235 17.19 -10.24 20.53
N HIS A 236 17.69 -10.68 21.69
CA HIS A 236 17.05 -11.70 22.52
C HIS A 236 17.01 -11.24 23.99
N TYR A 237 15.81 -11.05 24.53
CA TYR A 237 15.54 -10.67 25.91
C TYR A 237 15.40 -11.92 26.76
N ILE A 238 16.31 -12.07 27.72
CA ILE A 238 16.58 -13.32 28.43
C ILE A 238 16.27 -13.15 29.91
N PHE A 239 15.35 -13.97 30.42
CA PHE A 239 14.83 -13.95 31.79
C PHE A 239 14.76 -15.37 32.34
N THR A 240 15.43 -15.60 33.47
CA THR A 240 15.52 -16.91 34.14
C THR A 240 14.72 -16.90 35.46
N PRO A 241 13.37 -16.97 35.44
CA PRO A 241 12.53 -16.78 36.64
C PRO A 241 12.81 -17.79 37.75
N ASP A 242 13.11 -19.03 37.41
CA ASP A 242 13.36 -20.15 38.33
C ASP A 242 14.80 -20.22 38.87
N LEU A 243 15.71 -19.38 38.35
CA LEU A 243 17.09 -19.31 38.82
C LEU A 243 17.32 -18.16 39.81
N VAL A 244 18.31 -18.36 40.70
CA VAL A 244 18.90 -17.29 41.51
C VAL A 244 19.93 -16.55 40.67
N HIS A 245 19.51 -15.45 40.04
CA HIS A 245 20.38 -14.53 39.32
C HIS A 245 21.12 -13.57 40.28
N PRO A 246 22.29 -13.02 39.92
CA PRO A 246 22.90 -11.93 40.66
C PRO A 246 22.08 -10.63 40.54
N PRO A 247 22.03 -9.76 41.58
CA PRO A 247 21.30 -8.48 41.51
C PRO A 247 21.79 -7.51 40.42
N TRP A 248 23.06 -7.63 40.00
CA TRP A 248 23.67 -6.82 38.94
C TRP A 248 23.41 -7.35 37.51
N GLY A 249 22.77 -8.51 37.37
CA GLY A 249 22.53 -9.20 36.10
C GLY A 249 21.23 -9.98 36.10
N TRP A 250 20.15 -9.33 36.55
CA TRP A 250 18.78 -9.87 36.63
C TRP A 250 18.30 -10.39 35.28
N MET A 251 18.35 -9.53 34.26
CA MET A 251 18.02 -9.87 32.87
C MET A 251 19.20 -9.60 31.93
N CYS A 252 19.16 -10.20 30.74
CA CYS A 252 20.08 -9.87 29.65
C CYS A 252 19.30 -9.49 28.39
N VAL A 253 19.75 -8.47 27.67
CA VAL A 253 19.48 -8.32 26.23
C VAL A 253 20.72 -8.81 25.50
N LEU A 254 20.65 -10.02 24.95
CA LEU A 254 21.71 -10.55 24.10
C LEU A 254 21.54 -10.00 22.69
N ARG A 255 22.52 -9.22 22.25
CA ARG A 255 22.53 -8.53 20.96
C ARG A 255 23.58 -9.15 20.03
N MET A 256 23.19 -9.43 18.79
CA MET A 256 24.11 -9.88 17.75
C MET A 256 25.14 -8.77 17.41
N VAL A 257 26.40 -9.16 17.25
CA VAL A 257 27.50 -8.27 16.80
C VAL A 257 28.07 -8.76 15.47
N LYS A 258 28.31 -10.07 15.33
CA LYS A 258 28.60 -10.74 14.05
C LYS A 258 27.84 -12.07 14.00
N ALA A 259 26.96 -12.21 13.00
CA ALA A 259 26.11 -13.39 12.84
C ALA A 259 26.97 -14.66 12.56
N TRP A 260 26.98 -15.70 13.41
CA TRP A 260 26.29 -15.91 14.69
C TRP A 260 27.28 -16.25 15.82
N ASN A 261 28.49 -15.69 15.74
CA ASN A 261 29.66 -16.08 16.55
C ASN A 261 30.19 -14.99 17.49
N GLU A 262 29.74 -13.74 17.37
CA GLU A 262 30.13 -12.65 18.27
C GLU A 262 28.90 -11.86 18.74
N TRP A 263 28.81 -11.66 20.05
CA TRP A 263 27.61 -11.19 20.73
C TRP A 263 27.94 -10.19 21.85
N MET A 264 27.02 -9.27 22.09
CA MET A 264 27.04 -8.33 23.21
C MET A 264 25.97 -8.72 24.21
N PHE A 265 26.38 -9.19 25.38
CA PHE A 265 25.51 -9.48 26.52
C PHE A 265 25.28 -8.17 27.28
N ILE A 266 24.14 -7.53 27.09
CA ILE A 266 23.76 -6.31 27.82
C ILE A 266 23.04 -6.75 29.09
N LEU A 267 23.75 -6.76 30.21
CA LEU A 267 23.23 -7.15 31.52
C LEU A 267 22.62 -5.93 32.23
N LEU A 268 21.38 -6.10 32.70
CA LEU A 268 20.67 -5.09 33.47
C LEU A 268 20.46 -5.57 34.92
N PRO A 269 20.77 -4.74 35.92
CA PRO A 269 20.46 -5.03 37.33
C PRO A 269 18.95 -5.12 37.61
N GLU A 270 18.61 -5.60 38.81
CA GLU A 270 17.23 -5.60 39.31
C GLU A 270 16.67 -4.16 39.50
N PRO A 271 15.35 -3.96 39.40
CA PRO A 271 14.72 -2.67 39.68
C PRO A 271 15.03 -2.19 41.11
N GLY A 272 15.52 -0.95 41.23
CA GLY A 272 15.94 -0.37 42.51
C GLY A 272 17.36 -0.72 42.96
N PHE A 273 18.21 -1.28 42.08
CA PHE A 273 19.60 -1.59 42.40
C PHE A 273 20.47 -0.32 42.56
N GLU A 274 21.01 -0.09 43.77
CA GLU A 274 21.74 1.15 44.12
C GLU A 274 23.27 1.08 43.93
N ASP A 275 23.90 -0.10 43.89
CA ASP A 275 25.37 -0.19 43.76
C ASP A 275 25.86 0.01 42.31
N LEU A 276 25.82 1.26 41.87
CA LEU A 276 26.39 1.71 40.60
C LEU A 276 27.89 1.37 40.44
N ARG A 277 28.62 1.04 41.53
CA ARG A 277 30.05 0.75 41.50
C ARG A 277 30.35 -0.73 41.26
N VAL A 278 29.45 -1.66 41.61
CA VAL A 278 29.56 -3.14 41.55
C VAL A 278 30.54 -3.67 40.50
N ARG A 279 31.54 -4.47 40.90
CA ARG A 279 32.53 -5.05 39.97
C ARG A 279 32.53 -6.56 40.07
N PRO A 280 31.67 -7.26 39.31
CA PRO A 280 31.74 -8.71 39.16
C PRO A 280 33.10 -9.14 38.64
N SER A 281 33.57 -10.28 39.13
CA SER A 281 34.77 -10.98 38.67
C SER A 281 34.55 -11.67 37.31
N HIS A 282 35.65 -12.10 36.68
CA HIS A 282 35.57 -12.86 35.42
C HIS A 282 34.74 -14.15 35.57
N ASP A 283 34.91 -14.88 36.68
CA ASP A 283 34.17 -16.13 36.93
C ASP A 283 32.68 -15.89 37.17
N GLU A 284 32.31 -14.79 37.81
CA GLU A 284 30.91 -14.36 37.96
C GLU A 284 30.26 -14.03 36.62
N TYR A 285 30.94 -13.28 35.74
CA TYR A 285 30.47 -13.06 34.37
C TYR A 285 30.37 -14.37 33.60
N MET A 286 31.40 -15.22 33.62
CA MET A 286 31.42 -16.52 32.94
C MET A 286 30.32 -17.46 33.44
N LYS A 287 29.94 -17.40 34.72
CA LYS A 287 28.79 -18.13 35.25
C LYS A 287 27.48 -17.59 34.65
N ARG A 288 27.24 -16.28 34.74
CA ARG A 288 25.99 -15.68 34.24
C ARG A 288 25.86 -15.81 32.72
N LEU A 289 26.96 -15.75 31.98
CA LEU A 289 26.97 -15.97 30.52
C LEU A 289 26.61 -17.43 30.16
N ARG A 290 27.08 -18.44 30.91
CA ARG A 290 26.64 -19.84 30.72
C ARG A 290 25.15 -20.01 30.98
N GLU A 291 24.63 -19.44 32.07
CA GLU A 291 23.20 -19.45 32.39
C GLU A 291 22.35 -18.83 31.27
N ILE A 292 22.85 -17.76 30.63
CA ILE A 292 22.18 -17.07 29.50
C ILE A 292 22.27 -17.88 28.19
N VAL A 293 23.33 -18.67 28.00
CA VAL A 293 23.52 -19.53 26.82
C VAL A 293 22.72 -20.84 26.91
N GLY A 294 22.59 -21.42 28.11
CA GLY A 294 21.84 -22.65 28.37
C GLY A 294 22.48 -23.94 27.85
N ASP A 295 23.72 -23.89 27.37
CA ASP A 295 24.45 -25.03 26.79
C ASP A 295 25.94 -24.97 27.16
N ASP A 296 26.32 -25.68 28.23
CA ASP A 296 27.69 -25.77 28.73
C ASP A 296 28.68 -26.41 27.73
N SER A 297 28.21 -27.00 26.62
CA SER A 297 29.09 -27.52 25.57
C SER A 297 29.63 -26.43 24.63
N ILE A 298 29.06 -25.22 24.66
CA ILE A 298 29.47 -24.11 23.81
C ILE A 298 30.56 -23.27 24.51
N PRO A 299 31.75 -23.09 23.91
CA PRO A 299 32.80 -22.25 24.49
C PRO A 299 32.42 -20.77 24.42
N ILE A 300 32.73 -20.05 25.51
CA ILE A 300 32.49 -18.61 25.65
C ILE A 300 33.83 -17.91 25.86
N GLU A 301 34.17 -16.96 25.01
CA GLU A 301 35.38 -16.14 25.10
C GLU A 301 34.98 -14.68 25.38
N ILE A 302 35.06 -14.23 26.64
CA ILE A 302 34.87 -12.80 26.97
C ILE A 302 36.05 -12.00 26.40
N LYS A 303 35.74 -11.03 25.54
CA LYS A 303 36.71 -10.13 24.88
C LYS A 303 36.89 -8.83 25.67
N ASP A 304 35.81 -8.25 26.17
CA ASP A 304 35.81 -6.95 26.87
C ASP A 304 34.57 -6.80 27.78
N VAL A 305 34.65 -5.91 28.76
CA VAL A 305 33.55 -5.57 29.69
C VAL A 305 33.50 -4.06 29.94
N SER A 306 32.44 -3.40 29.46
CA SER A 306 32.23 -1.97 29.65
C SER A 306 30.95 -1.66 30.44
N LYS A 307 30.88 -0.45 31.02
CA LYS A 307 29.75 0.03 31.82
C LYS A 307 29.25 1.36 31.28
N TRP A 308 27.94 1.53 31.22
CA TRP A 308 27.31 2.80 30.87
C TRP A 308 26.06 3.05 31.73
N TYR A 309 25.63 4.30 31.77
CA TYR A 309 24.52 4.76 32.61
C TYR A 309 23.36 5.21 31.74
N ILE A 310 22.14 4.81 32.11
CA ILE A 310 20.93 5.25 31.43
C ILE A 310 20.63 6.69 31.85
N ASN A 311 20.85 7.61 30.93
CA ASN A 311 20.65 9.05 31.13
C ASN A 311 19.36 9.50 30.42
N GLU A 312 18.69 10.52 30.97
CA GLU A 312 17.64 11.27 30.26
C GLU A 312 18.06 12.76 30.31
N ILE A 313 18.86 13.16 29.31
CA ILE A 313 19.50 14.50 29.26
C ILE A 313 19.40 15.10 27.85
N VAL A 314 19.00 16.36 27.77
CA VAL A 314 19.03 17.16 26.53
C VAL A 314 19.47 18.60 26.81
N ALA A 315 20.22 19.22 25.90
CA ALA A 315 20.55 20.64 25.96
C ALA A 315 19.37 21.52 25.56
N GLU A 316 19.22 22.70 26.18
CA GLU A 316 18.19 23.68 25.78
C GLU A 316 18.45 24.29 24.40
N ARG A 317 19.73 24.42 24.00
CA ARG A 317 20.17 24.93 22.70
C ARG A 317 21.37 24.12 22.20
N TYR A 318 21.51 24.00 20.88
CA TYR A 318 22.58 23.22 20.23
C TYR A 318 23.66 24.13 19.60
N SER A 319 23.49 25.45 19.61
CA SER A 319 24.46 26.40 19.07
C SER A 319 24.43 27.75 19.78
N ASP A 320 25.56 28.46 19.68
CA ASP A 320 25.79 29.82 20.15
C ASP A 320 26.79 30.49 19.18
N GLY A 321 26.28 31.33 18.28
CA GLY A 321 27.06 31.92 17.20
C GLY A 321 27.75 30.86 16.35
N ASN A 322 29.07 30.99 16.18
CA ASN A 322 29.88 30.07 15.39
C ASN A 322 30.25 28.75 16.11
N ILE A 323 29.65 28.45 17.28
CA ILE A 323 29.86 27.19 18.00
C ILE A 323 28.59 26.33 17.91
N PHE A 324 28.75 25.09 17.44
CA PHE A 324 27.67 24.12 17.23
C PHE A 324 27.99 22.81 17.97
N CYS A 325 27.02 22.16 18.61
CA CYS A 325 27.21 20.88 19.29
C CYS A 325 26.16 19.84 18.84
N LEU A 326 26.59 18.59 18.65
CA LEU A 326 25.83 17.54 17.97
C LEU A 326 25.92 16.19 18.70
N GLY A 327 24.91 15.33 18.53
CA GLY A 327 24.89 13.98 19.08
C GLY A 327 24.91 13.93 20.62
N ASP A 328 25.60 12.93 21.17
CA ASP A 328 25.83 12.72 22.61
C ASP A 328 26.30 13.95 23.40
N ALA A 329 26.87 14.98 22.75
CA ALA A 329 27.16 16.26 23.41
C ALA A 329 25.88 16.93 23.94
N VAL A 330 24.78 16.86 23.19
CA VAL A 330 23.55 17.64 23.37
C VAL A 330 22.27 16.81 23.56
N HIS A 331 22.26 15.51 23.23
CA HIS A 331 21.15 14.60 23.56
C HIS A 331 21.69 13.24 24.04
N ARG A 332 21.15 12.69 25.13
CA ARG A 332 21.66 11.47 25.79
C ARG A 332 20.50 10.64 26.33
N HIS A 333 20.44 9.39 25.90
CA HIS A 333 19.31 8.48 26.10
C HIS A 333 19.77 7.01 26.08
N PRO A 334 18.98 6.05 26.61
CA PRO A 334 19.29 4.62 26.47
C PRO A 334 19.12 4.13 25.02
N PRO A 335 19.65 2.95 24.65
CA PRO A 335 19.72 2.48 23.26
C PRO A 335 18.39 2.01 22.65
N PHE A 336 17.27 2.03 23.40
CA PHE A 336 15.95 1.66 22.90
C PHE A 336 15.59 2.45 21.62
N ASN A 337 14.88 1.79 20.70
CA ASN A 337 14.61 2.27 19.32
C ASN A 337 15.87 2.49 18.44
N GLY A 338 17.11 2.35 18.94
CA GLY A 338 18.35 2.52 18.16
C GLY A 338 18.65 3.95 17.68
N LEU A 339 17.92 4.97 18.16
CA LEU A 339 17.83 6.28 17.49
C LEU A 339 19.12 7.11 17.52
N GLY A 340 19.98 7.00 18.53
CA GLY A 340 21.03 7.98 18.81
C GLY A 340 22.01 8.22 17.65
N SER A 341 22.65 7.16 17.14
CA SER A 341 23.58 7.26 16.01
C SER A 341 22.89 7.75 14.74
N ASN A 342 21.60 7.43 14.55
CA ASN A 342 20.80 7.90 13.43
C ASN A 342 20.43 9.38 13.55
N THR A 343 20.27 9.89 14.77
CA THR A 343 20.09 11.32 15.06
C THR A 343 21.39 12.08 14.82
N CYS A 344 22.54 11.56 15.28
CA CYS A 344 23.88 12.13 15.04
C CYS A 344 24.18 12.39 13.55
N VAL A 345 23.88 11.43 12.67
CA VAL A 345 24.05 11.58 11.21
C VAL A 345 23.14 12.68 10.67
N GLN A 346 21.91 12.79 11.16
CA GLN A 346 20.93 13.76 10.68
C GLN A 346 21.15 15.18 11.23
N ASP A 347 21.69 15.33 12.44
CA ASP A 347 22.17 16.61 12.97
C ASP A 347 23.29 17.15 12.07
N ALA A 348 24.28 16.30 11.76
CA ALA A 348 25.39 16.63 10.88
C ALA A 348 24.91 17.02 9.47
N TYR A 349 23.95 16.27 8.91
CA TYR A 349 23.38 16.55 7.59
C TYR A 349 22.62 17.89 7.55
N ASN A 350 21.89 18.25 8.61
CA ASN A 350 21.19 19.54 8.71
C ASN A 350 22.17 20.72 8.78
N LEU A 351 23.28 20.58 9.52
CA LEU A 351 24.26 21.65 9.69
C LEU A 351 25.15 21.84 8.45
N ALA A 352 25.58 20.75 7.80
CA ALA A 352 26.61 20.76 6.76
C ALA A 352 26.27 21.65 5.56
N TRP A 353 25.01 21.66 5.10
CA TRP A 353 24.63 22.49 3.95
C TRP A 353 24.47 23.97 4.34
N LYS A 354 24.01 24.28 5.56
CA LYS A 354 23.87 25.65 6.07
C LYS A 354 25.24 26.32 6.18
N LEU A 355 26.19 25.64 6.81
CA LEU A 355 27.61 26.04 6.84
C LEU A 355 28.16 26.23 5.43
N ALA A 356 27.89 25.29 4.51
CA ALA A 356 28.40 25.37 3.15
C ALA A 356 27.78 26.46 2.27
N TYR A 357 26.59 26.95 2.60
CA TYR A 357 25.97 28.08 1.91
C TYR A 357 26.50 29.40 2.47
N VAL A 358 26.66 29.53 3.80
CA VAL A 358 27.26 30.72 4.44
C VAL A 358 28.73 30.88 4.05
N GLU A 359 29.52 29.79 4.00
CA GLU A 359 30.94 29.86 3.55
C GLU A 359 31.14 30.11 2.07
N LYS A 360 30.08 30.00 1.26
CA LYS A 360 30.10 30.35 -0.17
C LYS A 360 29.39 31.67 -0.45
N GLU A 361 29.06 32.42 0.61
CA GLU A 361 28.35 33.71 0.56
C GLU A 361 26.97 33.63 -0.13
N LEU A 362 26.38 32.42 -0.16
CA LEU A 362 25.07 32.11 -0.73
C LEU A 362 23.89 32.31 0.25
N ALA A 363 24.19 32.61 1.52
CA ALA A 363 23.20 32.84 2.57
C ALA A 363 23.73 33.78 3.67
N ASP A 364 22.85 34.58 4.27
CA ASP A 364 23.14 35.34 5.51
C ASP A 364 23.46 34.37 6.66
N PRO A 365 24.45 34.67 7.53
CA PRO A 365 24.80 33.84 8.70
C PRO A 365 23.63 33.43 9.60
N LYS A 366 22.52 34.19 9.65
CA LYS A 366 21.27 33.84 10.36
C LYS A 366 20.66 32.52 9.92
N LEU A 367 21.00 32.00 8.73
CA LEU A 367 20.63 30.65 8.34
C LEU A 367 21.13 29.60 9.35
N LEU A 368 22.25 29.86 10.04
CA LEU A 368 22.82 28.97 11.05
C LEU A 368 22.02 28.94 12.36
N ASP A 369 21.35 30.04 12.73
CA ASP A 369 20.51 30.11 13.94
C ASP A 369 19.41 29.05 13.94
N THR A 370 18.91 28.73 12.74
CA THR A 370 17.89 27.70 12.51
C THR A 370 18.34 26.28 12.91
N PHE A 371 19.64 26.00 12.98
CA PHE A 371 20.14 24.67 13.36
C PHE A 371 19.62 24.24 14.74
N SER A 372 19.74 25.09 15.75
CA SER A 372 19.24 24.76 17.09
C SER A 372 17.72 24.69 17.15
N VAL A 373 17.02 25.54 16.39
CA VAL A 373 15.54 25.57 16.35
C VAL A 373 14.99 24.27 15.75
N GLU A 374 15.65 23.76 14.70
CA GLU A 374 15.22 22.55 13.99
C GLU A 374 15.62 21.24 14.68
N ARG A 375 16.83 21.19 15.26
CA ARG A 375 17.39 19.92 15.76
C ARG A 375 17.19 19.67 17.25
N GLN A 376 17.07 20.72 18.07
CA GLN A 376 16.84 20.55 19.51
C GLN A 376 15.51 19.85 19.84
N PRO A 377 14.37 20.20 19.20
CA PRO A 377 13.10 19.50 19.45
C PRO A 377 13.15 18.01 19.05
N ILE A 378 13.88 17.67 17.99
CA ILE A 378 14.04 16.28 17.55
C ILE A 378 14.87 15.49 18.57
N GLY A 379 16.01 16.01 19.01
CA GLY A 379 16.82 15.33 20.03
C GLY A 379 16.10 15.21 21.37
N ALA A 380 15.29 16.20 21.75
CA ALA A 380 14.42 16.10 22.93
C ALA A 380 13.35 15.00 22.79
N GLY A 381 12.69 14.91 21.64
CA GLY A 381 11.71 13.85 21.33
C GLY A 381 12.34 12.45 21.30
N VAL A 382 13.55 12.30 20.75
CA VAL A 382 14.33 11.06 20.77
C VAL A 382 14.68 10.66 22.21
N VAL A 383 15.15 11.60 23.02
CA VAL A 383 15.47 11.37 24.45
C VAL A 383 14.24 10.92 25.24
N GLN A 384 13.07 11.52 24.97
CA GLN A 384 11.80 11.14 25.57
C GLN A 384 11.36 9.73 25.11
N ARG A 385 11.38 9.44 23.81
CA ARG A 385 10.90 8.14 23.28
C ARG A 385 11.77 6.97 23.73
N ALA A 386 13.09 7.09 23.64
CA ALA A 386 13.98 6.00 24.06
C ALA A 386 13.92 5.72 25.58
N ASN A 387 13.73 6.75 26.41
CA ASN A 387 13.47 6.55 27.84
C ASN A 387 12.08 5.98 28.12
N GLN A 388 11.10 6.21 27.24
CA GLN A 388 9.78 5.57 27.32
C GLN A 388 9.83 4.10 26.91
N GLY A 389 10.61 3.72 25.89
CA GLY A 389 10.79 2.31 25.49
C GLY A 389 11.15 1.40 26.68
N LEU A 390 12.09 1.81 27.53
CA LEU A 390 12.43 1.08 28.77
C LEU A 390 11.23 0.86 29.71
N ARG A 391 10.30 1.82 29.77
CA ARG A 391 9.09 1.74 30.61
C ARG A 391 8.02 0.87 29.97
N ASP A 392 7.93 0.84 28.65
CA ASP A 392 6.98 0.01 27.89
C ASP A 392 7.25 -1.50 28.12
N HIS A 393 8.50 -1.90 28.34
CA HIS A 393 8.87 -3.29 28.70
C HIS A 393 8.39 -3.73 30.09
N HIS A 394 8.03 -2.82 31.01
CA HIS A 394 7.62 -3.19 32.37
C HIS A 394 6.39 -4.12 32.38
N ALA A 395 5.43 -3.89 31.49
CA ALA A 395 4.25 -4.74 31.35
C ALA A 395 4.60 -6.17 30.89
N VAL A 396 5.70 -6.34 30.15
CA VAL A 396 6.22 -7.67 29.77
C VAL A 396 6.81 -8.36 31.00
N TRP A 397 7.59 -7.65 31.82
CA TRP A 397 8.20 -8.19 33.05
C TRP A 397 7.15 -8.63 34.08
N GLU A 398 6.08 -7.85 34.25
CA GLU A 398 4.93 -8.18 35.10
C GLU A 398 4.16 -9.40 34.57
N ALA A 399 3.87 -9.43 33.26
CA ALA A 399 3.17 -10.54 32.64
C ALA A 399 3.96 -11.86 32.71
N LEU A 400 5.29 -11.81 32.51
CA LEU A 400 6.20 -12.94 32.68
C LEU A 400 6.39 -13.39 34.14
N GLY A 401 6.01 -12.57 35.12
CA GLY A 401 6.18 -12.88 36.54
C GLY A 401 7.62 -12.80 37.05
N VAL A 402 8.47 -11.98 36.42
CA VAL A 402 9.94 -11.92 36.71
C VAL A 402 10.34 -10.81 37.69
N LEU A 403 9.39 -9.99 38.14
CA LEU A 403 9.59 -8.88 39.08
C LEU A 403 9.75 -9.27 40.57
N PRO A 404 9.10 -10.33 41.10
CA PRO A 404 9.31 -10.75 42.49
C PRO A 404 10.76 -11.10 42.81
N LYS A 405 11.23 -10.74 44.01
CA LYS A 405 12.60 -11.07 44.44
C LYS A 405 12.74 -12.54 44.86
N ASP A 406 11.68 -13.15 45.40
CA ASP A 406 11.66 -14.56 45.74
C ASP A 406 11.55 -15.47 44.50
N VAL A 407 12.27 -16.58 44.51
CA VAL A 407 12.37 -17.50 43.37
C VAL A 407 11.13 -18.39 43.27
N GLU A 408 10.57 -18.84 44.40
CA GLU A 408 9.37 -19.68 44.37
C GLU A 408 8.14 -18.84 43.99
N GLU A 409 8.06 -17.58 44.42
CA GLU A 409 7.04 -16.65 43.91
C GLU A 409 7.16 -16.44 42.39
N ARG A 410 8.36 -16.18 41.85
CA ARG A 410 8.57 -16.10 40.39
C ARG A 410 8.14 -17.37 39.67
N LYS A 411 8.49 -18.55 40.19
CA LYS A 411 8.11 -19.85 39.61
C LYS A 411 6.59 -20.06 39.60
N VAL A 412 5.91 -19.75 40.69
CA VAL A 412 4.44 -19.81 40.77
C VAL A 412 3.79 -18.82 39.81
N GLN A 413 4.28 -17.58 39.77
CA GLN A 413 3.76 -16.56 38.86
C GLN A 413 3.98 -16.91 37.39
N HIS A 414 5.16 -17.45 37.03
CA HIS A 414 5.51 -17.82 35.67
C HIS A 414 4.74 -19.07 35.19
N ALA A 415 4.61 -20.10 36.04
CA ALA A 415 3.88 -21.34 35.72
C ALA A 415 2.39 -21.11 35.38
N GLU A 416 1.80 -20.01 35.84
CA GLU A 416 0.45 -19.59 35.44
C GLU A 416 0.33 -19.36 33.91
N LEU A 417 1.40 -18.97 33.21
CA LEU A 417 1.41 -18.85 31.74
C LEU A 417 1.09 -20.18 31.05
N SER A 418 1.51 -21.31 31.60
CA SER A 418 1.23 -22.64 31.04
C SER A 418 -0.02 -23.29 31.62
N ALA A 419 -0.66 -22.67 32.61
CA ALA A 419 -1.84 -23.23 33.26
C ALA A 419 -3.10 -23.16 32.36
N PRO A 420 -3.94 -24.21 32.30
CA PRO A 420 -5.21 -24.22 31.57
C PRO A 420 -6.35 -23.47 32.31
N THR A 421 -6.02 -22.58 33.24
CA THR A 421 -6.96 -21.86 34.11
C THR A 421 -7.47 -20.56 33.48
N PRO A 422 -8.55 -19.95 34.00
CA PRO A 422 -8.96 -18.60 33.60
C PRO A 422 -7.87 -17.55 33.83
N ALA A 423 -7.16 -17.64 34.97
CA ALA A 423 -6.08 -16.72 35.30
C ALA A 423 -4.89 -16.86 34.32
N GLY A 424 -4.52 -18.09 33.95
CA GLY A 424 -3.53 -18.35 32.91
C GLY A 424 -3.90 -17.82 31.53
N ARG A 425 -5.19 -17.88 31.14
CA ARG A 425 -5.68 -17.24 29.90
C ARG A 425 -5.49 -15.72 29.95
N GLU A 426 -5.91 -15.07 31.03
CA GLU A 426 -5.73 -13.62 31.17
C GLU A 426 -4.26 -13.22 31.31
N ARG A 427 -3.39 -14.05 31.90
CA ARG A 427 -1.94 -13.79 31.95
C ARG A 427 -1.29 -13.88 30.58
N ARG A 428 -1.60 -14.92 29.78
CA ARG A 428 -1.16 -15.03 28.38
C ARG A 428 -1.64 -13.85 27.53
N LYS A 429 -2.88 -13.40 27.72
CA LYS A 429 -3.46 -12.22 27.05
C LYS A 429 -2.75 -10.91 27.45
N ARG A 430 -2.42 -10.72 28.74
CA ARG A 430 -1.58 -9.59 29.20
C ARG A 430 -0.19 -9.64 28.55
N LEU A 431 0.45 -10.81 28.50
CA LEU A 431 1.75 -10.98 27.86
C LEU A 431 1.69 -10.64 26.36
N GLN A 432 0.70 -11.18 25.62
CA GLN A 432 0.50 -10.88 24.21
C GLN A 432 0.27 -9.38 23.95
N GLY A 433 -0.55 -8.72 24.77
CA GLY A 433 -0.77 -7.28 24.67
C GLY A 433 0.49 -6.45 24.95
N ALA A 434 1.27 -6.83 25.98
CA ALA A 434 2.52 -6.16 26.32
C ALA A 434 3.59 -6.35 25.22
N ILE A 435 3.76 -7.56 24.70
CA ILE A 435 4.67 -7.85 23.59
C ILE A 435 4.26 -7.08 22.34
N ALA A 436 2.98 -7.06 21.97
CA ALA A 436 2.48 -6.26 20.85
C ALA A 436 2.76 -4.75 21.06
N HIS A 437 2.66 -4.26 22.30
CA HIS A 437 3.00 -2.87 22.62
C HIS A 437 4.50 -2.56 22.42
N THR A 438 5.42 -3.52 22.58
CA THR A 438 6.86 -3.32 22.25
C THR A 438 7.12 -3.06 20.76
N ALA A 439 6.13 -3.16 19.87
CA ALA A 439 6.24 -2.67 18.50
C ALA A 439 6.61 -1.16 18.44
N HIS A 440 6.25 -0.35 19.45
CA HIS A 440 6.69 1.05 19.58
C HIS A 440 8.22 1.18 19.79
N GLU A 441 8.93 0.08 20.00
CA GLU A 441 10.38 -0.02 19.85
C GLU A 441 10.78 -0.48 18.44
N PHE A 442 10.35 -1.69 18.06
CA PHE A 442 10.92 -2.44 16.92
C PHE A 442 10.21 -2.20 15.56
N GLY A 443 9.16 -1.39 15.52
CA GLY A 443 8.34 -1.07 14.34
C GLY A 443 8.02 0.43 14.22
N ALA A 444 8.80 1.28 14.89
CA ALA A 444 8.49 2.69 15.09
C ALA A 444 8.89 3.60 13.90
N LEU A 445 8.41 3.30 12.70
CA LEU A 445 8.69 4.09 11.48
C LEU A 445 8.34 5.58 11.64
N GLY A 446 7.30 5.89 12.43
CA GLY A 446 6.87 7.25 12.73
C GLY A 446 7.98 8.09 13.40
N ILE A 447 8.58 7.64 14.51
CA ILE A 447 9.66 8.43 15.17
C ILE A 447 10.91 8.57 14.29
N GLU A 448 11.13 7.62 13.38
CA GLU A 448 12.25 7.64 12.44
C GLU A 448 12.07 8.60 11.25
N MET A 449 10.82 8.91 10.87
CA MET A 449 10.51 9.61 9.62
C MET A 449 9.67 10.89 9.79
N ASN A 450 8.87 11.03 10.85
CA ASN A 450 8.03 12.20 11.18
C ASN A 450 8.84 13.41 11.72
N GLN A 451 10.05 13.67 11.21
CA GLN A 451 10.73 14.93 11.53
C GLN A 451 9.96 16.09 10.88
N TRP A 452 9.73 17.15 11.66
CA TRP A 452 9.08 18.35 11.20
C TRP A 452 9.74 19.57 11.84
N TYR A 453 10.12 20.54 11.02
CA TYR A 453 10.79 21.76 11.44
C TYR A 453 9.89 22.98 11.32
N GLU A 454 10.08 23.93 12.24
CA GLU A 454 9.44 25.24 12.24
C GLU A 454 10.56 26.25 12.54
N SER A 455 11.05 26.96 11.54
CA SER A 455 12.23 27.85 11.65
C SER A 455 12.15 28.98 10.62
N SER A 456 12.99 30.02 10.75
CA SER A 456 13.09 31.10 9.76
C SER A 456 13.73 30.68 8.43
N ALA A 457 14.21 29.44 8.30
CA ALA A 457 14.49 28.87 6.99
C ALA A 457 13.16 28.49 6.30
N ILE A 458 12.24 27.85 7.02
CA ILE A 458 11.00 27.27 6.49
C ILE A 458 10.05 28.38 6.06
N TYR A 459 9.71 28.43 4.77
CA TYR A 459 8.70 29.34 4.24
C TYR A 459 7.32 28.68 4.32
N THR A 460 6.34 29.40 4.89
CA THR A 460 4.94 28.96 5.08
C THR A 460 3.93 30.08 4.84
N ALA A 461 4.35 31.25 4.35
CA ALA A 461 3.46 32.42 4.24
C ALA A 461 2.45 32.31 3.07
N ASP A 462 2.67 31.34 2.19
CA ASP A 462 1.82 30.90 1.08
C ASP A 462 0.94 29.68 1.41
N GLU A 463 1.18 29.02 2.55
CA GLU A 463 0.38 27.86 3.00
C GLU A 463 -0.96 28.33 3.60
N THR A 464 -2.01 28.27 2.79
CA THR A 464 -3.38 28.70 3.16
C THR A 464 -4.15 27.71 4.02
N GLN A 465 -3.66 26.48 4.17
CA GLN A 465 -4.31 25.42 4.93
C GLN A 465 -3.58 25.15 6.24
N PRO A 466 -4.28 24.79 7.33
CA PRO A 466 -3.62 24.39 8.55
C PRO A 466 -2.78 23.13 8.31
N ARG A 467 -1.61 23.09 8.96
CA ARG A 467 -0.79 21.89 9.11
C ARG A 467 -1.66 20.68 9.46
N GLU A 468 -1.48 19.59 8.70
CA GLU A 468 -2.16 18.31 8.96
C GLU A 468 -1.99 17.86 10.42
N GLU A 469 -3.06 17.34 11.02
CA GLU A 469 -2.96 16.70 12.33
C GLU A 469 -2.01 15.49 12.28
N LYS A 470 -1.35 15.21 13.41
CA LYS A 470 -0.47 14.04 13.52
C LYS A 470 -1.30 12.75 13.50
N PRO A 471 -0.76 11.62 13.01
CA PRO A 471 -1.44 10.33 13.10
C PRO A 471 -1.78 9.98 14.55
N ALA A 472 -2.80 9.15 14.75
CA ALA A 472 -3.25 8.71 16.07
C ALA A 472 -2.13 8.03 16.88
N ASP A 473 -1.18 7.37 16.19
CA ASP A 473 0.09 6.93 16.73
C ASP A 473 1.25 7.48 15.90
N PRO A 474 1.84 8.65 16.27
CA PRO A 474 2.93 9.27 15.52
C PRO A 474 4.30 8.62 15.80
N VAL A 475 4.37 7.60 16.67
CA VAL A 475 5.57 6.81 16.91
C VAL A 475 5.64 5.65 15.91
N MET A 476 4.52 4.99 15.66
CA MET A 476 4.42 3.87 14.71
C MET A 476 4.16 4.33 13.27
N GLN A 477 3.23 5.26 13.07
CA GLN A 477 2.70 5.63 11.76
C GLN A 477 3.50 6.79 11.16
N TYR A 478 3.99 6.63 9.93
CA TYR A 478 4.66 7.70 9.18
C TYR A 478 3.64 8.52 8.36
N GLN A 479 3.67 9.83 8.52
CA GLN A 479 2.82 10.77 7.78
C GLN A 479 3.50 11.23 6.49
N ILE A 480 3.11 10.65 5.36
CA ILE A 480 3.63 11.00 4.03
C ILE A 480 2.99 12.31 3.54
N THR A 481 3.49 13.45 4.02
CA THR A 481 3.08 14.80 3.60
C THR A 481 4.15 15.52 2.75
N THR A 482 3.80 16.66 2.17
CA THR A 482 4.73 17.63 1.55
C THR A 482 4.35 19.06 1.97
N TYR A 483 3.92 19.21 3.23
CA TYR A 483 3.78 20.52 3.87
C TYR A 483 5.18 21.04 4.28
N PRO A 484 5.48 22.35 4.21
CA PRO A 484 6.79 22.88 4.60
C PRO A 484 7.17 22.54 6.05
N GLY A 485 8.45 22.27 6.26
CA GLY A 485 8.97 21.73 7.52
C GLY A 485 9.06 20.20 7.53
N ALA A 486 8.31 19.49 6.68
CA ALA A 486 8.35 18.03 6.60
C ALA A 486 9.36 17.47 5.57
N ARG A 487 9.68 16.18 5.72
CA ARG A 487 10.55 15.41 4.81
C ARG A 487 9.91 15.25 3.43
N LEU A 488 10.69 15.44 2.37
CA LEU A 488 10.33 15.04 1.01
C LEU A 488 10.00 13.53 0.96
N PRO A 489 8.80 13.12 0.52
CA PRO A 489 8.46 11.71 0.32
C PRO A 489 9.30 11.04 -0.75
N HIS A 490 9.51 9.74 -0.55
CA HIS A 490 10.00 8.84 -1.57
C HIS A 490 8.90 8.53 -2.60
N ALA A 491 9.29 8.56 -3.87
CA ALA A 491 8.68 7.83 -4.98
C ALA A 491 9.81 7.29 -5.87
N TRP A 492 9.55 6.22 -6.62
CA TRP A 492 10.43 5.75 -7.70
C TRP A 492 10.01 6.36 -9.02
N LEU A 493 10.98 6.89 -9.75
CA LEU A 493 10.81 7.51 -11.06
C LEU A 493 11.70 6.79 -12.07
N ASN A 494 11.33 6.81 -13.34
CA ASN A 494 12.18 6.33 -14.44
C ASN A 494 11.98 7.20 -15.70
N LYS A 495 12.49 6.77 -16.84
CA LYS A 495 12.20 7.31 -18.17
C LYS A 495 11.54 6.25 -19.05
N ARG A 496 11.13 6.64 -20.25
CA ARG A 496 10.63 5.74 -21.32
C ARG A 496 11.71 4.83 -21.89
N GLU A 497 12.93 5.34 -21.95
CA GLU A 497 14.10 4.54 -22.31
C GLU A 497 14.54 3.74 -21.08
N PRO A 498 14.87 2.43 -21.19
CA PRO A 498 15.22 1.60 -20.04
C PRO A 498 16.49 2.07 -19.33
N GLU A 499 16.31 2.80 -18.23
CA GLU A 499 17.36 3.21 -17.29
C GLU A 499 17.12 2.62 -15.88
N ASP A 500 18.15 2.66 -15.04
CA ASP A 500 18.01 2.35 -13.61
C ASP A 500 17.07 3.38 -12.94
N PRO A 501 16.14 2.95 -12.08
CA PRO A 501 15.17 3.82 -11.44
C PRO A 501 15.82 4.77 -10.43
N ILE A 502 15.30 5.99 -10.35
CA ILE A 502 15.79 7.04 -9.45
C ILE A 502 14.74 7.41 -8.40
N SER A 503 15.18 7.68 -7.16
CA SER A 503 14.27 8.18 -6.13
C SER A 503 14.06 9.69 -6.28
N THR A 504 12.89 10.20 -5.91
CA THR A 504 12.69 11.63 -5.62
C THR A 504 13.76 12.19 -4.65
N ILE A 505 14.24 11.35 -3.72
CA ILE A 505 15.32 11.67 -2.78
C ILE A 505 16.69 11.85 -3.46
N ASP A 506 16.91 11.21 -4.62
CA ASP A 506 18.16 11.25 -5.39
C ASP A 506 18.19 12.38 -6.45
N LEU A 507 17.01 12.87 -6.85
CA LEU A 507 16.82 14.09 -7.64
C LEU A 507 16.95 15.35 -6.79
N ALA A 508 16.46 15.31 -5.56
CA ALA A 508 16.81 16.28 -4.54
C ALA A 508 18.26 16.08 -4.05
N GLY A 509 18.80 17.06 -3.31
CA GLY A 509 20.10 16.90 -2.65
C GLY A 509 21.31 17.26 -3.53
N ARG A 510 22.36 16.43 -3.45
CA ARG A 510 23.68 16.47 -4.12
C ARG A 510 24.51 17.74 -3.87
N GLY A 511 24.01 18.90 -4.26
CA GLY A 511 24.62 20.21 -4.04
C GLY A 511 23.63 21.30 -3.62
N ALA A 512 22.37 21.15 -4.01
CA ALA A 512 21.51 22.24 -4.42
C ALA A 512 20.11 22.19 -3.80
N PHE A 513 19.32 23.23 -4.04
CA PHE A 513 17.86 23.15 -3.95
C PHE A 513 17.30 22.55 -5.26
N CYS A 514 16.10 21.95 -5.20
CA CYS A 514 15.53 21.19 -6.32
C CYS A 514 14.04 21.49 -6.47
N LEU A 515 13.64 22.09 -7.59
CA LEU A 515 12.24 22.36 -7.92
C LEU A 515 11.66 21.20 -8.75
N LEU A 516 10.94 20.30 -8.10
CA LEU A 516 10.11 19.33 -8.80
C LEU A 516 8.83 20.03 -9.30
N THR A 517 8.22 19.58 -10.39
CA THR A 517 6.95 20.13 -10.90
C THR A 517 6.23 19.13 -11.79
N GLY A 518 4.95 19.35 -12.13
CA GLY A 518 4.20 18.49 -13.05
C GLY A 518 4.39 18.85 -14.53
N ALA A 519 3.62 18.18 -15.39
CA ALA A 519 3.31 18.68 -16.74
C ALA A 519 2.72 20.11 -16.66
N GLY A 520 2.95 20.92 -17.69
CA GLY A 520 2.66 22.36 -17.67
C GLY A 520 3.66 23.21 -16.85
N GLY A 521 4.48 22.60 -15.98
CA GLY A 521 5.46 23.27 -15.11
C GLY A 521 6.64 23.97 -15.78
N LYS A 522 6.58 24.26 -17.09
CA LYS A 522 7.70 24.86 -17.85
C LYS A 522 8.11 26.24 -17.31
N ALA A 523 7.13 27.10 -17.00
CA ALA A 523 7.38 28.42 -16.43
C ALA A 523 8.12 28.34 -15.08
N TRP A 524 7.88 27.29 -14.29
CA TRP A 524 8.59 27.03 -13.03
C TRP A 524 10.05 26.63 -13.26
N LYS A 525 10.36 25.80 -14.27
CA LYS A 525 11.74 25.50 -14.66
C LYS A 525 12.49 26.76 -15.14
N GLU A 526 11.84 27.61 -15.93
CA GLU A 526 12.40 28.89 -16.38
C GLU A 526 12.62 29.87 -15.21
N ALA A 527 11.67 29.96 -14.27
CA ALA A 527 11.78 30.76 -13.05
C ALA A 527 12.90 30.27 -12.12
N ALA A 528 13.10 28.95 -11.97
CA ALA A 528 14.21 28.38 -11.21
C ALA A 528 15.57 28.73 -11.84
N VAL A 529 15.71 28.59 -13.16
CA VAL A 529 16.94 28.98 -13.88
C VAL A 529 17.22 30.48 -13.78
N LYS A 530 16.18 31.31 -13.69
CA LYS A 530 16.31 32.75 -13.41
C LYS A 530 16.75 33.00 -11.96
N ALA A 531 16.01 32.50 -10.98
CA ALA A 531 16.26 32.72 -9.56
C ALA A 531 17.64 32.19 -9.12
N GLY A 532 18.06 31.02 -9.60
CA GLY A 532 19.40 30.47 -9.32
C GLY A 532 20.54 31.31 -9.88
N LYS A 533 20.31 32.08 -10.96
CA LYS A 533 21.27 33.06 -11.49
C LYS A 533 21.24 34.37 -10.71
N GLU A 534 20.05 34.91 -10.44
CA GLU A 534 19.89 36.19 -9.75
C GLU A 534 20.34 36.14 -8.28
N LEU A 535 20.13 35.00 -7.60
CA LEU A 535 20.58 34.77 -6.23
C LEU A 535 21.98 34.10 -6.16
N SER A 536 22.55 33.67 -7.29
CA SER A 536 23.74 32.81 -7.39
C SER A 536 23.63 31.45 -6.66
N VAL A 537 22.45 31.08 -6.16
CA VAL A 537 22.20 29.84 -5.42
C VAL A 537 22.01 28.65 -6.36
N PRO A 538 22.70 27.52 -6.15
CA PRO A 538 22.45 26.28 -6.88
C PRO A 538 21.00 25.80 -6.71
N LEU A 539 20.24 25.85 -7.80
CA LEU A 539 18.84 25.43 -7.89
C LEU A 539 18.64 24.62 -9.19
N THR A 540 18.35 23.32 -9.07
CA THR A 540 17.91 22.46 -10.17
C THR A 540 16.39 22.50 -10.31
N ALA A 541 15.86 22.10 -11.47
CA ALA A 541 14.42 21.95 -11.66
C ALA A 541 14.10 20.79 -12.62
N TYR A 542 13.16 19.93 -12.22
CA TYR A 542 12.73 18.75 -12.97
C TYR A 542 11.20 18.71 -13.05
N SER A 543 10.63 18.50 -14.23
CA SER A 543 9.24 18.10 -14.37
C SER A 543 9.10 16.57 -14.28
N ILE A 544 8.03 16.12 -13.62
CA ILE A 544 7.67 14.73 -13.41
C ILE A 544 6.27 14.48 -14.01
N GLY A 545 6.13 13.39 -14.76
CA GLY A 545 4.88 12.97 -15.41
C GLY A 545 5.10 12.57 -16.87
N TRP A 546 4.03 12.22 -17.57
CA TRP A 546 4.11 11.79 -18.97
C TRP A 546 4.84 12.83 -19.86
N ALA A 547 5.87 12.36 -20.57
CA ALA A 547 6.77 13.13 -21.45
C ALA A 547 7.55 14.26 -20.76
N GLN A 548 7.78 14.18 -19.44
CA GLN A 548 8.58 15.14 -18.68
C GLN A 548 10.05 14.69 -18.54
N ASP A 549 10.87 15.36 -17.72
CA ASP A 549 12.27 14.96 -17.52
C ASP A 549 12.39 13.57 -16.85
N TRP A 550 11.37 13.22 -16.06
CA TRP A 550 11.18 11.92 -15.42
C TRP A 550 9.70 11.55 -15.45
N GLU A 551 9.40 10.25 -15.50
CA GLU A 551 8.05 9.72 -15.42
C GLU A 551 7.87 8.98 -14.09
N ASP A 552 6.81 9.30 -13.36
CA ASP A 552 6.31 8.48 -12.25
C ASP A 552 5.54 7.28 -12.83
N VAL A 553 6.31 6.37 -13.44
CA VAL A 553 5.84 5.20 -14.21
C VAL A 553 4.93 4.25 -13.43
N LEU A 554 4.78 4.47 -12.14
CA LEU A 554 4.14 3.61 -11.14
C LEU A 554 3.21 4.41 -10.22
N PHE A 555 2.92 5.64 -10.61
CA PHE A 555 1.88 6.48 -10.04
C PHE A 555 2.03 6.79 -8.54
N TYR A 556 3.21 6.71 -7.91
CA TYR A 556 3.40 6.95 -6.45
C TYR A 556 3.03 8.35 -5.99
N LEU A 557 3.21 9.34 -6.86
CA LEU A 557 2.89 10.74 -6.62
C LEU A 557 1.44 11.07 -6.99
N LEU A 558 0.63 10.09 -7.43
CA LEU A 558 -0.69 10.28 -8.02
C LEU A 558 -1.92 9.71 -7.27
N PRO A 559 -1.93 8.65 -6.41
CA PRO A 559 -3.16 7.99 -5.95
C PRO A 559 -3.75 8.66 -4.70
N SER A 560 -3.09 9.73 -4.24
CA SER A 560 -3.31 10.41 -2.96
C SER A 560 -3.05 11.91 -3.05
N ARG A 561 -2.79 12.43 -4.27
CA ARG A 561 -2.19 13.75 -4.49
C ARG A 561 -2.50 14.23 -5.93
N PRO A 562 -3.52 15.06 -6.19
CA PRO A 562 -3.73 15.59 -7.55
C PRO A 562 -2.57 16.48 -7.98
N THR A 563 -1.90 16.21 -9.09
CA THR A 563 -0.81 17.05 -9.63
C THR A 563 -1.27 17.97 -10.77
N ALA A 564 -2.57 18.27 -10.83
CA ALA A 564 -3.04 19.46 -11.52
C ALA A 564 -2.41 20.70 -10.87
N THR A 565 -1.66 21.47 -11.66
CA THR A 565 -0.91 22.69 -11.27
C THR A 565 -0.16 22.60 -9.92
N ARG A 566 0.80 21.67 -9.80
CA ARG A 566 1.74 21.62 -8.66
C ARG A 566 3.20 21.89 -9.07
N SER A 567 3.76 22.98 -8.57
CA SER A 567 5.21 23.13 -8.34
C SER A 567 5.54 22.66 -6.92
N LEU A 568 6.59 21.88 -6.79
CA LEU A 568 7.14 21.33 -5.55
C LEU A 568 8.55 21.89 -5.37
N SER A 569 8.69 23.09 -4.78
CA SER A 569 10.02 23.63 -4.47
C SER A 569 10.57 22.89 -3.25
N THR A 570 11.58 22.02 -3.46
CA THR A 570 12.14 21.15 -2.42
C THR A 570 13.55 21.59 -2.03
N PHE A 571 13.70 22.08 -0.80
CA PHE A 571 14.94 22.68 -0.29
C PHE A 571 15.61 21.75 0.75
N ARG A 572 16.94 21.84 0.84
CA ARG A 572 17.81 20.69 1.15
C ARG A 572 18.04 20.46 2.66
N SER A 573 17.00 20.15 3.43
CA SER A 573 17.16 19.78 4.85
C SER A 573 16.17 18.72 5.40
N LYS A 574 15.47 17.98 4.52
CA LYS A 574 14.27 17.17 4.87
C LYS A 574 13.14 18.01 5.50
N ALA A 575 12.97 19.25 5.05
CA ALA A 575 12.05 20.19 5.70
C ALA A 575 11.43 21.24 4.78
N PHE A 576 11.37 20.99 3.48
CA PHE A 576 10.80 21.93 2.53
C PHE A 576 10.18 21.18 1.36
N ALA A 577 8.89 21.37 1.20
CA ALA A 577 8.17 21.23 -0.05
C ALA A 577 7.05 22.29 0.00
N THR A 578 6.98 23.18 -0.98
CA THR A 578 5.78 24.02 -1.22
C THR A 578 4.75 23.19 -1.99
N ARG A 579 3.45 23.35 -1.72
CA ARG A 579 2.44 22.44 -2.29
C ARG A 579 1.01 23.00 -2.39
N CYS A 580 0.45 23.11 -3.60
CA CYS A 580 -1.00 23.32 -3.80
C CYS A 580 -1.88 22.11 -3.32
N THR A 581 -3.22 22.22 -3.34
CA THR A 581 -4.31 21.35 -2.79
C THR A 581 -4.61 20.05 -3.58
N LYS A 582 -5.52 19.11 -3.22
CA LYS A 582 -5.87 18.27 -2.01
C LYS A 582 -6.68 17.03 -2.56
N THR A 583 -6.84 15.80 -2.05
CA THR A 583 -7.01 15.18 -0.70
C THR A 583 -6.69 13.64 -0.76
N THR A 584 -7.15 12.80 0.20
CA THR A 584 -6.84 11.36 0.40
C THR A 584 -8.02 10.57 1.03
N SER A 585 -8.01 9.22 1.05
CA SER A 585 -8.88 8.38 1.93
C SER A 585 -8.31 6.99 2.28
N PHE A 586 -8.75 6.36 3.40
CA PHE A 586 -8.73 4.90 3.65
C PHE A 586 -9.77 4.49 4.75
N SER A 587 -9.91 3.20 5.09
CA SER A 587 -11.15 2.55 5.59
C SER A 587 -11.04 1.74 6.91
N ARG A 588 -12.18 1.43 7.57
CA ARG A 588 -12.35 0.27 8.50
C ARG A 588 -13.83 -0.24 8.60
N PRO A 589 -14.29 -1.17 9.51
CA PRO A 589 -15.16 -2.28 9.08
C PRO A 589 -16.59 -2.37 9.68
N PHE A 590 -17.37 -3.32 9.15
CA PHE A 590 -18.78 -3.64 9.44
C PHE A 590 -19.19 -3.85 10.91
N THR A 591 -20.48 -3.59 11.19
CA THR A 591 -21.17 -3.79 12.48
C THR A 591 -22.52 -4.49 12.30
N SER A 592 -23.09 -5.03 13.40
CA SER A 592 -24.36 -5.77 13.39
C SER A 592 -25.60 -4.85 13.53
N PRO A 593 -26.79 -5.28 13.03
CA PRO A 593 -28.03 -4.50 13.13
C PRO A 593 -28.43 -4.16 14.57
N ARG A 594 -29.00 -2.96 14.75
CA ARG A 594 -29.49 -2.43 16.04
C ARG A 594 -30.97 -2.06 16.02
N SER A 595 -31.65 -2.06 14.87
CA SER A 595 -33.09 -1.73 14.77
C SER A 595 -33.86 -2.62 13.79
N ALA A 596 -35.19 -2.60 13.90
CA ALA A 596 -36.09 -3.27 12.95
C ALA A 596 -36.11 -2.62 11.55
N HIS A 597 -35.64 -1.37 11.40
CA HIS A 597 -35.55 -0.71 10.09
C HIS A 597 -34.37 -1.25 9.24
N ASP A 598 -33.34 -1.79 9.90
CA ASP A 598 -32.11 -2.32 9.28
C ASP A 598 -32.38 -3.56 8.40
N LEU A 599 -33.53 -4.22 8.61
CA LEU A 599 -34.03 -5.35 7.83
C LEU A 599 -34.55 -4.93 6.45
N PHE A 600 -35.14 -3.74 6.32
CA PHE A 600 -35.83 -3.28 5.10
C PHE A 600 -35.05 -2.23 4.30
N ASN A 601 -34.23 -1.42 4.98
CA ASN A 601 -33.39 -0.37 4.38
C ASN A 601 -32.00 -0.92 4.01
N TYR A 602 -31.37 -0.40 2.95
CA TYR A 602 -29.95 -0.64 2.66
C TYR A 602 -29.08 0.05 3.72
N THR A 603 -28.03 -0.60 4.22
CA THR A 603 -27.20 -0.07 5.33
C THR A 603 -25.68 -0.20 5.14
N SER A 604 -25.22 -0.93 4.12
CA SER A 604 -23.78 -1.25 3.96
C SER A 604 -22.95 -0.12 3.36
N GLY A 605 -23.58 0.92 2.84
CA GLY A 605 -22.95 2.10 2.27
C GLY A 605 -23.98 3.11 1.77
N ARG A 606 -23.47 4.19 1.18
CA ARG A 606 -24.19 5.35 0.65
C ARG A 606 -23.71 5.63 -0.78
N TRP A 607 -24.40 6.49 -1.52
CA TRP A 607 -23.99 6.89 -2.88
C TRP A 607 -23.75 8.39 -2.92
N VAL A 608 -22.63 8.84 -3.48
CA VAL A 608 -22.25 10.28 -3.49
C VAL A 608 -23.07 11.14 -4.47
N TYR A 609 -23.85 10.50 -5.35
CA TYR A 609 -24.89 11.12 -6.17
C TYR A 609 -26.10 10.18 -6.30
N ASN A 610 -27.27 10.74 -6.61
CA ASN A 610 -28.57 10.08 -6.72
C ASN A 610 -28.95 9.26 -5.46
N GLU A 611 -28.43 9.62 -4.27
CA GLU A 611 -28.53 8.82 -3.04
C GLU A 611 -30.00 8.44 -2.71
N ALA A 612 -30.90 9.42 -2.76
CA ALA A 612 -32.31 9.20 -2.45
C ALA A 612 -32.99 8.22 -3.42
N GLN A 613 -32.57 8.19 -4.69
CA GLN A 613 -33.05 7.23 -5.68
C GLN A 613 -32.42 5.84 -5.42
N ARG A 614 -31.09 5.76 -5.27
CA ARG A 614 -30.35 4.52 -5.04
C ARG A 614 -30.79 3.78 -3.77
N LEU A 615 -31.14 4.52 -2.71
CA LEU A 615 -31.72 3.98 -1.47
C LEU A 615 -33.17 3.52 -1.66
N LYS A 616 -34.01 4.29 -2.36
CA LYS A 616 -35.42 3.95 -2.63
C LYS A 616 -35.56 2.69 -3.49
N GLU A 617 -34.68 2.52 -4.49
CA GLU A 617 -34.55 1.30 -5.30
C GLU A 617 -34.23 0.05 -4.47
N ARG A 618 -33.53 0.23 -3.34
CA ARG A 618 -32.99 -0.83 -2.48
C ARG A 618 -33.67 -0.90 -1.11
N GLN A 619 -34.82 -0.24 -0.97
CA GLN A 619 -35.74 -0.37 0.16
C GLN A 619 -36.81 -1.42 -0.19
N ARG A 620 -36.94 -2.46 0.65
CA ARG A 620 -37.92 -3.54 0.45
C ARG A 620 -38.54 -3.94 1.78
N CYS A 621 -39.80 -3.58 1.98
CA CYS A 621 -40.62 -4.12 3.07
C CYS A 621 -41.15 -5.51 2.69
N PHE A 622 -41.27 -6.40 3.68
CA PHE A 622 -41.82 -7.75 3.52
C PHE A 622 -42.27 -8.32 4.88
N ASN A 623 -43.18 -9.29 4.86
CA ASN A 623 -43.69 -9.94 6.07
C ASN A 623 -42.70 -11.00 6.59
N VAL A 624 -41.88 -10.61 7.56
CA VAL A 624 -40.85 -11.46 8.20
C VAL A 624 -41.44 -12.72 8.86
N ALA A 625 -42.65 -12.64 9.42
CA ALA A 625 -43.28 -13.79 10.09
C ALA A 625 -43.70 -14.88 9.10
N GLU A 626 -44.28 -14.49 7.97
CA GLU A 626 -44.60 -15.43 6.88
C GLU A 626 -43.34 -15.91 6.16
N LEU A 627 -42.29 -15.08 6.03
CA LEU A 627 -40.99 -15.52 5.52
C LEU A 627 -40.39 -16.62 6.40
N HIS A 628 -40.43 -16.47 7.73
CA HIS A 628 -40.02 -17.52 8.67
C HIS A 628 -40.90 -18.78 8.56
N ARG A 629 -42.22 -18.62 8.37
CA ARG A 629 -43.15 -19.75 8.22
C ARG A 629 -42.83 -20.58 6.97
N LEU A 630 -42.70 -19.91 5.82
CA LEU A 630 -42.38 -20.54 4.54
C LEU A 630 -40.95 -21.09 4.51
N ALA A 631 -39.99 -20.44 5.18
CA ALA A 631 -38.62 -20.94 5.32
C ALA A 631 -38.57 -22.26 6.11
N ALA A 632 -39.32 -22.35 7.21
CA ALA A 632 -39.42 -23.58 8.00
C ALA A 632 -40.14 -24.70 7.22
N GLU A 633 -41.25 -24.37 6.55
CA GLU A 633 -42.02 -25.28 5.69
C GLU A 633 -41.16 -25.87 4.57
N ALA A 634 -40.41 -25.03 3.84
CA ALA A 634 -39.52 -25.43 2.74
C ALA A 634 -38.42 -26.43 3.14
N VAL A 635 -38.05 -26.48 4.43
CA VAL A 635 -37.04 -27.42 4.95
C VAL A 635 -37.61 -28.42 5.97
N SER A 636 -38.94 -28.59 6.00
CA SER A 636 -39.67 -29.53 6.87
C SER A 636 -39.38 -29.38 8.38
N ARG A 637 -39.17 -28.14 8.83
CA ARG A 637 -38.97 -27.77 10.25
C ARG A 637 -40.15 -26.94 10.75
N LYS A 638 -40.19 -26.65 12.06
CA LYS A 638 -41.20 -25.75 12.63
C LYS A 638 -40.66 -24.32 12.77
N VAL A 639 -41.57 -23.36 12.87
CA VAL A 639 -41.22 -21.94 13.02
C VAL A 639 -40.56 -21.69 14.39
N GLU A 640 -41.01 -22.42 15.42
CA GLU A 640 -40.45 -22.34 16.77
C GLU A 640 -39.03 -22.92 16.87
N ASP A 641 -38.56 -23.64 15.85
CA ASP A 641 -37.19 -24.16 15.78
C ASP A 641 -36.19 -23.12 15.23
N ILE A 642 -36.62 -21.98 14.70
CA ILE A 642 -35.74 -20.89 14.27
C ILE A 642 -35.14 -20.20 15.51
N VAL A 643 -33.81 -20.06 15.54
CA VAL A 643 -33.05 -19.48 16.66
C VAL A 643 -32.32 -18.17 16.33
N SER A 644 -32.03 -17.90 15.06
CA SER A 644 -31.62 -16.56 14.61
C SER A 644 -32.01 -16.25 13.16
N PHE A 645 -32.17 -14.95 12.89
CA PHE A 645 -32.39 -14.36 11.57
C PHE A 645 -31.48 -13.14 11.43
N GLU A 646 -30.46 -13.23 10.57
CA GLU A 646 -29.34 -12.28 10.52
C GLU A 646 -29.05 -11.87 9.07
N LYS A 647 -28.85 -10.57 8.79
CA LYS A 647 -28.47 -10.10 7.45
C LYS A 647 -27.02 -10.51 7.16
N LEU A 648 -26.82 -11.42 6.21
CA LEU A 648 -25.49 -11.88 5.77
C LEU A 648 -24.78 -10.85 4.88
N GLY A 649 -25.55 -10.14 4.05
CA GLY A 649 -25.02 -9.17 3.11
C GLY A 649 -26.08 -8.60 2.17
N GLU A 650 -25.69 -7.59 1.41
CA GLU A 650 -26.55 -6.89 0.45
C GLU A 650 -25.70 -6.35 -0.71
N GLY A 651 -25.96 -6.86 -1.91
CA GLY A 651 -25.28 -6.43 -3.14
C GLY A 651 -26.01 -5.29 -3.84
N ALA A 652 -25.72 -5.09 -5.12
CA ALA A 652 -26.39 -4.09 -5.94
C ALA A 652 -27.86 -4.45 -6.22
N ALA A 653 -28.16 -5.74 -6.43
CA ALA A 653 -29.43 -6.26 -6.92
C ALA A 653 -30.29 -7.00 -5.87
N ASN A 654 -29.68 -7.51 -4.80
CA ASN A 654 -30.36 -8.41 -3.86
C ASN A 654 -29.76 -8.35 -2.43
N ARG A 655 -30.48 -8.93 -1.46
CA ARG A 655 -30.14 -9.01 -0.03
C ARG A 655 -30.24 -10.45 0.45
N ALA A 656 -29.28 -10.90 1.26
CA ALA A 656 -29.25 -12.25 1.82
C ALA A 656 -29.33 -12.24 3.35
N PHE A 657 -30.12 -13.15 3.90
CA PHE A 657 -30.27 -13.39 5.34
C PHE A 657 -29.97 -14.85 5.68
N ALA A 658 -29.26 -15.10 6.78
CA ALA A 658 -29.17 -16.42 7.39
C ALA A 658 -30.40 -16.67 8.28
N ILE A 659 -31.04 -17.82 8.10
CA ILE A 659 -32.00 -18.40 9.04
C ILE A 659 -31.31 -19.62 9.65
N GLN A 660 -31.07 -19.60 10.97
CA GLN A 660 -30.50 -20.74 11.69
C GLN A 660 -31.59 -21.44 12.52
N PHE A 661 -31.60 -22.77 12.45
CA PHE A 661 -32.51 -23.62 13.21
C PHE A 661 -31.80 -24.28 14.42
N ARG A 662 -32.60 -24.74 15.38
CA ARG A 662 -32.16 -25.27 16.68
C ARG A 662 -31.34 -26.57 16.59
N ASP A 663 -31.49 -27.31 15.49
CA ASP A 663 -30.68 -28.49 15.15
C ASP A 663 -29.31 -28.13 14.55
N GLY A 664 -29.01 -26.84 14.38
CA GLY A 664 -27.79 -26.33 13.76
C GLY A 664 -27.87 -26.16 12.24
N PHE A 665 -28.99 -26.53 11.60
CA PHE A 665 -29.19 -26.33 10.17
C PHE A 665 -29.26 -24.84 9.81
N LYS A 666 -28.68 -24.48 8.66
CA LYS A 666 -28.65 -23.09 8.15
C LYS A 666 -29.24 -23.02 6.75
N LEU A 667 -30.08 -22.01 6.56
CA LEU A 667 -30.73 -21.65 5.31
C LEU A 667 -30.35 -20.20 4.97
N VAL A 668 -30.21 -19.88 3.68
CA VAL A 668 -30.08 -18.50 3.20
C VAL A 668 -31.38 -18.07 2.54
N ALA A 669 -32.03 -17.03 3.04
CA ALA A 669 -33.14 -16.37 2.36
C ALA A 669 -32.62 -15.16 1.59
N ARG A 670 -32.69 -15.20 0.25
CA ARG A 670 -32.34 -14.07 -0.62
C ARG A 670 -33.60 -13.39 -1.16
N ILE A 671 -33.62 -12.06 -1.09
CA ILE A 671 -34.73 -11.19 -1.52
C ILE A 671 -34.17 -10.17 -2.53
N PRO A 672 -34.76 -10.02 -3.73
CA PRO A 672 -34.33 -9.03 -4.72
C PRO A 672 -34.80 -7.61 -4.38
N TYR A 673 -34.13 -6.60 -4.95
CA TYR A 673 -34.50 -5.19 -4.85
C TYR A 673 -35.41 -4.73 -6.00
N LEU A 674 -36.04 -3.56 -5.85
CA LEU A 674 -36.97 -3.01 -6.85
C LEU A 674 -36.31 -2.65 -8.18
N VAL A 675 -34.97 -2.59 -8.23
CA VAL A 675 -34.14 -2.35 -9.42
C VAL A 675 -33.94 -3.58 -10.30
N THR A 676 -34.31 -4.79 -9.85
CA THR A 676 -34.10 -6.01 -10.66
C THR A 676 -35.16 -6.12 -11.75
N GLU A 677 -34.79 -5.84 -13.00
CA GLU A 677 -35.66 -6.04 -14.16
C GLU A 677 -35.07 -7.06 -15.15
N PRO A 678 -35.84 -8.04 -15.65
CA PRO A 678 -37.29 -8.26 -15.41
C PRO A 678 -37.59 -9.01 -14.09
N ARG A 679 -38.36 -8.41 -13.17
CA ARG A 679 -38.59 -8.91 -11.79
C ARG A 679 -38.92 -10.41 -11.68
N GLN A 680 -40.06 -10.83 -12.23
CA GLN A 680 -40.57 -12.19 -12.10
C GLN A 680 -39.68 -13.19 -12.85
N GLN A 681 -39.30 -12.82 -14.07
CA GLN A 681 -38.53 -13.67 -14.97
C GLN A 681 -37.13 -13.93 -14.43
N ILE A 682 -36.47 -12.96 -13.79
CA ILE A 682 -35.17 -13.17 -13.12
C ILE A 682 -35.27 -14.26 -12.05
N VAL A 683 -36.21 -14.13 -11.12
CA VAL A 683 -36.31 -15.03 -9.95
C VAL A 683 -36.70 -16.45 -10.38
N ALA A 684 -37.64 -16.58 -11.33
CA ALA A 684 -37.99 -17.86 -11.95
C ALA A 684 -36.82 -18.47 -12.74
N SER A 685 -36.10 -17.65 -13.50
CA SER A 685 -34.99 -18.08 -14.36
C SER A 685 -33.82 -18.61 -13.54
N GLU A 686 -33.41 -17.87 -12.52
CA GLU A 686 -32.32 -18.25 -11.65
C GLU A 686 -32.66 -19.53 -10.87
N ALA A 687 -33.90 -19.63 -10.36
CA ALA A 687 -34.35 -20.81 -9.65
C ALA A 687 -34.33 -22.08 -10.53
N ALA A 688 -34.79 -21.97 -11.78
CA ALA A 688 -34.71 -23.06 -12.75
C ALA A 688 -33.26 -23.39 -13.14
N THR A 689 -32.43 -22.37 -13.36
CA THR A 689 -31.03 -22.51 -13.75
C THR A 689 -30.23 -23.25 -12.68
N MET A 690 -30.23 -22.79 -11.43
CA MET A 690 -29.48 -23.43 -10.34
C MET A 690 -29.95 -24.88 -10.09
N THR A 691 -31.26 -25.13 -10.14
CA THR A 691 -31.82 -26.49 -10.00
C THR A 691 -31.36 -27.42 -11.14
N PHE A 692 -31.40 -26.92 -12.38
CA PHE A 692 -30.93 -27.65 -13.55
C PHE A 692 -29.43 -27.95 -13.48
N LEU A 693 -28.59 -26.95 -13.20
CA LEU A 693 -27.14 -27.12 -13.09
C LEU A 693 -26.74 -28.07 -11.95
N ARG A 694 -27.42 -28.02 -10.79
CA ARG A 694 -27.20 -28.98 -9.70
C ARG A 694 -27.59 -30.41 -10.10
N SER A 695 -28.64 -30.59 -10.92
CA SER A 695 -28.96 -31.92 -11.48
C SER A 695 -27.92 -32.44 -12.48
N LYS A 696 -27.05 -31.55 -13.01
CA LYS A 696 -25.85 -31.90 -13.80
C LYS A 696 -24.56 -32.00 -12.99
N GLY A 697 -24.66 -32.08 -11.65
CA GLY A 697 -23.52 -32.30 -10.76
C GLY A 697 -22.56 -31.11 -10.69
N LEU A 698 -23.04 -29.90 -10.96
CA LEU A 698 -22.26 -28.68 -10.81
C LEU A 698 -22.37 -28.13 -9.36
N PRO A 699 -21.29 -27.55 -8.80
CA PRO A 699 -21.26 -26.95 -7.48
C PRO A 699 -22.05 -25.63 -7.43
N VAL A 700 -23.37 -25.73 -7.31
CA VAL A 700 -24.29 -24.60 -7.13
C VAL A 700 -25.26 -24.90 -5.97
N PRO A 701 -25.67 -23.91 -5.16
CA PRO A 701 -26.53 -24.11 -4.00
C PRO A 701 -27.85 -24.86 -4.32
N ALA A 702 -28.31 -25.72 -3.41
CA ALA A 702 -29.67 -26.23 -3.49
C ALA A 702 -30.69 -25.11 -3.27
N ILE A 703 -31.85 -25.22 -3.93
CA ILE A 703 -33.04 -24.40 -3.67
C ILE A 703 -34.06 -25.24 -2.91
N TYR A 704 -34.49 -24.76 -1.75
CA TYR A 704 -35.54 -25.40 -0.95
C TYR A 704 -36.94 -24.84 -1.28
N GLY A 705 -37.00 -23.62 -1.79
CA GLY A 705 -38.23 -22.98 -2.26
C GLY A 705 -37.97 -21.58 -2.80
N TYR A 706 -38.90 -21.03 -3.57
CA TYR A 706 -38.86 -19.65 -4.04
C TYR A 706 -40.28 -19.14 -4.33
N SER A 707 -40.45 -17.83 -4.40
CA SER A 707 -41.59 -17.20 -5.06
C SER A 707 -41.07 -16.21 -6.08
N ALA A 708 -41.48 -16.39 -7.34
CA ALA A 708 -41.15 -15.46 -8.43
C ALA A 708 -42.09 -14.23 -8.47
N THR A 709 -43.09 -14.16 -7.59
CA THR A 709 -44.04 -13.04 -7.51
C THR A 709 -44.22 -12.57 -6.07
N ALA A 710 -44.31 -11.25 -5.87
CA ALA A 710 -44.74 -10.64 -4.60
C ALA A 710 -46.17 -10.99 -4.17
N ASP A 711 -47.00 -11.54 -5.08
CA ASP A 711 -48.30 -12.15 -4.76
C ASP A 711 -48.12 -13.49 -4.02
N ASN A 712 -47.70 -13.40 -2.76
CA ASN A 712 -47.56 -14.50 -1.80
C ASN A 712 -47.55 -13.93 -0.35
N PRO A 713 -47.67 -14.75 0.70
CA PRO A 713 -47.79 -14.28 2.09
C PRO A 713 -46.61 -13.43 2.64
N THR A 714 -45.44 -13.45 2.00
CA THR A 714 -44.30 -12.58 2.38
C THR A 714 -44.39 -11.16 1.81
N GLU A 715 -45.28 -10.91 0.85
CA GLU A 715 -45.40 -9.65 0.08
C GLU A 715 -44.17 -9.30 -0.79
N THR A 716 -43.25 -10.26 -0.99
CA THR A 716 -42.05 -10.11 -1.85
C THR A 716 -41.68 -11.40 -2.57
N GLU A 717 -40.99 -11.29 -3.70
CA GLU A 717 -40.22 -12.38 -4.27
C GLU A 717 -39.11 -12.81 -3.30
N TYR A 718 -38.75 -14.10 -3.29
CA TYR A 718 -37.67 -14.66 -2.46
C TYR A 718 -37.13 -15.96 -3.06
N ILE A 719 -35.90 -16.34 -2.69
CA ILE A 719 -35.31 -17.67 -2.93
C ILE A 719 -34.69 -18.18 -1.63
N PHE A 720 -35.05 -19.39 -1.21
CA PHE A 720 -34.46 -20.13 -0.10
C PHE A 720 -33.36 -21.06 -0.61
N LEU A 721 -32.11 -20.76 -0.25
CA LEU A 721 -30.88 -21.37 -0.73
C LEU A 721 -30.13 -22.14 0.37
N GLU A 722 -29.36 -23.13 -0.03
CA GLU A 722 -28.35 -23.81 0.78
C GLU A 722 -27.26 -22.85 1.28
N PHE A 723 -26.95 -22.93 2.58
CA PHE A 723 -25.84 -22.20 3.16
C PHE A 723 -24.51 -22.82 2.69
N CYS A 724 -23.75 -22.06 1.88
CA CYS A 724 -22.57 -22.56 1.19
C CYS A 724 -21.43 -22.91 2.15
N PRO A 725 -20.85 -24.13 2.08
CA PRO A 725 -19.63 -24.48 2.80
C PRO A 725 -18.37 -24.01 2.04
N GLY A 726 -17.36 -23.57 2.79
CA GLY A 726 -16.06 -23.13 2.26
C GLY A 726 -15.73 -21.68 2.60
N ARG A 727 -14.64 -21.17 2.01
CA ARG A 727 -14.16 -19.79 2.15
C ARG A 727 -14.39 -19.00 0.87
N ASN A 728 -14.73 -17.73 0.97
CA ASN A 728 -14.95 -16.87 -0.18
C ASN A 728 -13.62 -16.47 -0.85
N LEU A 729 -13.50 -16.66 -2.16
CA LEU A 729 -12.22 -16.52 -2.88
C LEU A 729 -11.65 -15.10 -2.83
N ALA A 730 -12.48 -14.06 -2.80
CA ALA A 730 -12.02 -12.66 -2.66
C ALA A 730 -11.20 -12.41 -1.38
N SER A 731 -11.44 -13.18 -0.31
CA SER A 731 -10.67 -13.13 0.94
C SER A 731 -9.40 -13.98 0.96
N LEU A 732 -9.05 -14.60 -0.16
CA LEU A 732 -7.92 -15.52 -0.32
C LEU A 732 -7.00 -15.15 -1.50
N TRP A 733 -7.55 -14.55 -2.56
CA TRP A 733 -6.90 -14.36 -3.85
C TRP A 733 -5.51 -13.72 -3.80
N VAL A 734 -5.34 -12.72 -2.92
CA VAL A 734 -4.07 -12.00 -2.72
C VAL A 734 -2.97 -12.93 -2.16
N ASP A 735 -3.31 -13.77 -1.19
CA ASP A 735 -2.37 -14.62 -0.45
C ASP A 735 -2.07 -15.96 -1.15
N MET A 736 -2.83 -16.33 -2.18
CA MET A 736 -2.63 -17.58 -2.93
C MET A 736 -1.31 -17.57 -3.73
N ASP A 737 -0.47 -18.59 -3.53
CA ASP A 737 0.72 -18.83 -4.36
C ASP A 737 0.39 -19.40 -5.76
N GLU A 738 1.40 -19.50 -6.62
CA GLU A 738 1.30 -20.00 -7.99
C GLU A 738 0.72 -21.42 -8.10
N HIS A 739 1.02 -22.32 -7.16
CA HIS A 739 0.53 -23.69 -7.16
C HIS A 739 -0.95 -23.75 -6.78
N HIS A 740 -1.38 -22.97 -5.79
CA HIS A 740 -2.78 -22.84 -5.42
C HIS A 740 -3.61 -22.13 -6.51
N ARG A 741 -3.07 -21.06 -7.13
CA ARG A 741 -3.66 -20.42 -8.33
C ARG A 741 -3.80 -21.41 -9.48
N SER A 742 -2.80 -22.25 -9.73
CA SER A 742 -2.84 -23.28 -10.78
C SER A 742 -3.88 -24.38 -10.52
N ARG A 743 -4.07 -24.81 -9.27
CA ARG A 743 -5.17 -25.72 -8.90
C ARG A 743 -6.54 -25.09 -9.16
N PHE A 744 -6.76 -23.85 -8.72
CA PHE A 744 -8.00 -23.12 -8.94
C PHE A 744 -8.34 -22.97 -10.44
N ILE A 745 -7.38 -22.54 -11.27
CA ILE A 745 -7.61 -22.36 -12.72
C ILE A 745 -8.00 -23.68 -13.40
N ARG A 746 -7.43 -24.83 -13.01
CA ARG A 746 -7.87 -26.15 -13.52
C ARG A 746 -9.30 -26.49 -13.09
N SER A 747 -9.64 -26.21 -11.82
CA SER A 747 -11.00 -26.43 -11.29
C SER A 747 -12.04 -25.59 -12.05
N LEU A 748 -11.71 -24.33 -12.37
CA LEU A 748 -12.54 -23.43 -13.16
C LEU A 748 -12.71 -23.88 -14.62
N VAL A 749 -11.61 -24.26 -15.30
CA VAL A 749 -11.67 -24.74 -16.70
C VAL A 749 -12.46 -26.05 -16.82
N ASP A 750 -12.36 -26.97 -15.86
CA ASP A 750 -13.19 -28.18 -15.85
C ASP A 750 -14.68 -27.89 -15.58
N LEU A 751 -14.99 -26.87 -14.78
CA LEU A 751 -16.37 -26.41 -14.60
C LEU A 751 -16.93 -25.82 -15.90
N GLU A 752 -16.18 -24.94 -16.58
CA GLU A 752 -16.60 -24.38 -17.89
C GLU A 752 -16.73 -25.48 -18.95
N ARG A 753 -15.86 -26.50 -18.93
CA ARG A 753 -15.98 -27.70 -19.77
C ARG A 753 -17.32 -28.41 -19.52
N ARG A 754 -17.64 -28.71 -18.25
CA ARG A 754 -18.91 -29.35 -17.86
C ARG A 754 -20.14 -28.51 -18.20
N LEU A 755 -20.07 -27.18 -18.04
CA LEU A 755 -21.13 -26.25 -18.42
C LEU A 755 -21.37 -26.25 -19.94
N PHE A 756 -20.31 -26.24 -20.75
CA PHE A 756 -20.43 -26.20 -22.20
C PHE A 756 -20.73 -27.57 -22.82
N GLU A 757 -20.48 -28.68 -22.13
CA GLU A 757 -20.92 -30.03 -22.53
C GLU A 757 -22.44 -30.21 -22.46
N ILE A 758 -23.16 -29.37 -21.69
CA ILE A 758 -24.62 -29.36 -21.66
C ILE A 758 -25.17 -29.03 -23.05
N ARG A 759 -26.12 -29.84 -23.53
CA ARG A 759 -26.84 -29.59 -24.78
C ARG A 759 -28.10 -28.77 -24.49
N LEU A 760 -28.20 -27.60 -25.10
CA LEU A 760 -29.33 -26.68 -24.96
C LEU A 760 -29.95 -26.42 -26.35
N PRO A 761 -31.29 -26.42 -26.49
CA PRO A 761 -31.97 -26.46 -27.79
C PRO A 761 -32.19 -25.08 -28.43
N ALA A 762 -32.03 -24.01 -27.66
CA ALA A 762 -32.25 -22.62 -28.06
C ALA A 762 -31.46 -21.69 -27.14
N SER A 763 -31.26 -20.44 -27.58
CA SER A 763 -30.71 -19.34 -26.77
C SER A 763 -31.85 -18.56 -26.08
N GLY A 764 -31.59 -17.96 -24.93
CA GLY A 764 -32.62 -17.38 -24.06
C GLY A 764 -32.25 -17.53 -22.58
N SER A 765 -33.22 -17.86 -21.73
CA SER A 765 -32.98 -18.23 -20.32
C SER A 765 -33.78 -19.49 -19.93
N LEU A 766 -33.33 -20.22 -18.90
CA LEU A 766 -33.98 -21.46 -18.44
C LEU A 766 -35.13 -21.17 -17.48
N TYR A 767 -36.25 -21.88 -17.60
CA TYR A 767 -37.42 -21.77 -16.70
C TYR A 767 -38.04 -23.14 -16.41
N PHE A 768 -38.80 -23.23 -15.32
CA PHE A 768 -39.80 -24.29 -15.16
C PHE A 768 -41.07 -23.93 -15.92
N LEU A 769 -41.80 -24.93 -16.43
CA LEU A 769 -43.04 -24.71 -17.19
C LEU A 769 -44.10 -23.86 -16.46
N ARG A 770 -44.17 -23.96 -15.12
CA ARG A 770 -45.14 -23.25 -14.28
C ARG A 770 -44.94 -21.73 -14.23
N ASP A 771 -43.71 -21.26 -14.46
CA ASP A 771 -43.35 -19.85 -14.34
C ASP A 771 -43.44 -19.11 -15.69
N LEU A 772 -43.61 -19.85 -16.80
CA LEU A 772 -43.84 -19.31 -18.13
C LEU A 772 -45.34 -19.20 -18.43
N SER A 773 -45.77 -18.07 -19.00
CA SER A 773 -47.16 -17.90 -19.41
C SER A 773 -47.51 -18.85 -20.56
N ALA A 774 -48.81 -19.20 -20.68
CA ALA A 774 -49.29 -20.09 -21.73
C ALA A 774 -48.96 -19.55 -23.15
N ALA A 775 -49.12 -18.24 -23.33
CA ALA A 775 -48.88 -17.53 -24.59
C ALA A 775 -47.39 -17.27 -24.93
N CYS A 776 -46.48 -17.48 -23.98
CA CYS A 776 -45.04 -17.29 -24.20
C CYS A 776 -44.46 -18.43 -25.06
N GLU A 777 -43.61 -18.10 -26.04
CA GLU A 777 -42.84 -19.12 -26.76
C GLU A 777 -41.82 -19.80 -25.84
N LYS A 778 -41.62 -21.11 -26.05
CA LYS A 778 -40.83 -21.96 -25.14
C LYS A 778 -40.36 -23.24 -25.83
N VAL A 779 -39.10 -23.59 -25.65
CA VAL A 779 -38.47 -24.79 -26.22
C VAL A 779 -38.09 -25.74 -25.09
N ALA A 780 -38.62 -26.97 -25.11
CA ALA A 780 -38.34 -27.96 -24.07
C ALA A 780 -36.86 -28.39 -24.09
N VAL A 781 -36.22 -28.41 -22.93
CA VAL A 781 -34.85 -28.92 -22.75
C VAL A 781 -34.92 -30.40 -22.42
N ASP A 782 -34.22 -31.24 -23.18
CA ASP A 782 -34.04 -32.65 -22.83
C ASP A 782 -33.17 -32.74 -21.57
N SER A 783 -33.79 -33.16 -20.47
CA SER A 783 -33.10 -33.33 -19.20
C SER A 783 -32.28 -34.62 -19.16
N GLY A 784 -32.51 -35.61 -20.02
CA GLY A 784 -31.91 -36.96 -19.95
C GLY A 784 -32.32 -37.81 -18.73
N ASP A 785 -32.76 -37.18 -17.63
CA ASP A 785 -33.20 -37.82 -16.39
C ASP A 785 -34.72 -38.01 -16.37
N ALA A 786 -35.16 -39.23 -16.68
CA ALA A 786 -36.56 -39.67 -16.53
C ALA A 786 -37.05 -39.72 -15.07
N SER A 787 -36.16 -39.45 -14.10
CA SER A 787 -36.42 -39.36 -12.67
C SER A 787 -36.72 -37.93 -12.19
N SER A 788 -36.44 -36.90 -13.00
CA SER A 788 -36.75 -35.50 -12.68
C SER A 788 -38.24 -35.23 -12.88
N SER A 789 -38.95 -34.83 -11.81
CA SER A 789 -40.33 -34.34 -11.90
C SER A 789 -40.43 -32.92 -12.48
N ALA A 790 -39.31 -32.23 -12.68
CA ALA A 790 -39.23 -30.90 -13.26
C ALA A 790 -38.91 -30.96 -14.76
N SER A 791 -39.81 -30.44 -15.59
CA SER A 791 -39.57 -30.17 -17.02
C SER A 791 -39.03 -28.75 -17.21
N TYR A 792 -37.84 -28.65 -17.80
CA TYR A 792 -37.14 -27.40 -18.06
C TYR A 792 -37.40 -26.90 -19.48
N TYR A 793 -37.49 -25.59 -19.65
CA TYR A 793 -37.74 -24.93 -20.95
C TYR A 793 -36.78 -23.74 -21.11
N VAL A 794 -36.28 -23.54 -22.33
CA VAL A 794 -35.72 -22.23 -22.72
C VAL A 794 -36.90 -21.32 -23.04
N GLY A 795 -36.93 -20.16 -22.40
CA GLY A 795 -37.88 -19.07 -22.61
C GLY A 795 -37.19 -17.75 -22.92
N PRO A 796 -37.88 -16.61 -22.73
CA PRO A 796 -37.33 -15.28 -22.98
C PRO A 796 -36.05 -15.01 -22.18
N SER A 797 -35.08 -14.33 -22.81
CA SER A 797 -33.82 -13.95 -22.19
C SER A 797 -34.04 -12.94 -21.05
N THR A 798 -33.40 -13.17 -19.90
CA THR A 798 -33.34 -12.24 -18.76
C THR A 798 -32.28 -11.14 -18.92
N SER A 799 -31.61 -11.04 -20.09
CA SER A 799 -30.57 -10.03 -20.34
C SER A 799 -31.09 -8.59 -20.21
N LEU A 800 -30.56 -7.86 -19.22
CA LEU A 800 -31.03 -6.54 -18.79
C LEU A 800 -31.23 -5.52 -19.93
N PRO A 801 -30.37 -5.41 -20.97
CA PRO A 801 -30.57 -4.44 -22.05
C PRO A 801 -31.84 -4.65 -22.90
N LEU A 802 -32.50 -5.81 -22.82
CA LEU A 802 -33.81 -6.09 -23.45
C LEU A 802 -35.02 -5.60 -22.63
N TRP A 803 -34.81 -5.21 -21.38
CA TRP A 803 -35.86 -4.88 -20.40
C TRP A 803 -35.68 -3.52 -19.73
N TYR A 804 -34.46 -2.97 -19.67
CA TYR A 804 -34.12 -1.76 -18.92
C TYR A 804 -34.97 -0.53 -19.31
N GLY A 805 -35.60 0.08 -18.30
CA GLY A 805 -36.48 1.23 -18.47
C GLY A 805 -37.75 0.91 -19.26
N ARG A 806 -38.17 1.81 -20.17
CA ARG A 806 -39.39 1.65 -21.00
C ARG A 806 -39.29 0.47 -21.98
N ARG A 807 -38.11 -0.10 -22.18
CA ARG A 807 -37.87 -1.28 -23.04
C ARG A 807 -38.61 -2.52 -22.55
N SER A 808 -38.90 -2.61 -21.24
CA SER A 808 -39.81 -3.60 -20.65
C SER A 808 -41.21 -3.59 -21.27
N GLY A 809 -41.75 -2.41 -21.61
CA GLY A 809 -43.09 -2.22 -22.19
C GLY A 809 -43.18 -2.39 -23.71
N LEU A 810 -42.07 -2.74 -24.39
CA LEU A 810 -42.08 -2.95 -25.84
C LEU A 810 -42.59 -4.34 -26.21
N ASP A 811 -43.42 -4.40 -27.25
CA ASP A 811 -43.83 -5.64 -27.90
C ASP A 811 -42.77 -6.02 -28.93
N VAL A 812 -41.77 -6.78 -28.47
CA VAL A 812 -40.60 -7.22 -29.23
C VAL A 812 -40.26 -8.67 -28.86
N ASP A 813 -39.72 -9.40 -29.83
CA ASP A 813 -39.14 -10.72 -29.61
C ASP A 813 -38.01 -10.66 -28.56
N ARG A 814 -38.08 -11.56 -27.58
CA ARG A 814 -37.10 -11.73 -26.50
C ARG A 814 -36.59 -13.17 -26.38
N GLY A 815 -36.90 -14.02 -27.36
CA GLY A 815 -36.60 -15.45 -27.38
C GLY A 815 -37.69 -16.31 -26.74
N PRO A 816 -37.53 -17.65 -26.77
CA PRO A 816 -36.31 -18.39 -27.08
C PRO A 816 -35.91 -18.38 -28.56
N TYR A 817 -34.63 -18.18 -28.85
CA TYR A 817 -34.10 -18.12 -30.21
C TYR A 817 -33.49 -19.47 -30.62
N THR A 818 -34.09 -20.13 -31.61
CA THR A 818 -33.53 -21.35 -32.23
C THR A 818 -32.41 -21.04 -33.24
N GLU A 819 -32.47 -19.89 -33.91
CA GLU A 819 -31.46 -19.45 -34.88
C GLU A 819 -30.47 -18.43 -34.28
N THR A 820 -29.17 -18.71 -34.45
CA THR A 820 -28.05 -17.80 -34.10
C THR A 820 -28.20 -16.40 -34.70
N LYS A 821 -28.75 -16.31 -35.91
CA LYS A 821 -29.09 -15.07 -36.61
C LYS A 821 -30.12 -14.22 -35.84
N THR A 822 -31.09 -14.84 -35.18
CA THR A 822 -32.12 -14.11 -34.44
C THR A 822 -31.54 -13.56 -33.13
N VAL A 823 -30.69 -14.33 -32.43
CA VAL A 823 -29.93 -13.87 -31.24
C VAL A 823 -29.20 -12.55 -31.53
N LEU A 824 -28.33 -12.56 -32.55
CA LEU A 824 -27.53 -11.39 -32.92
C LEU A 824 -28.36 -10.16 -33.28
N ASN A 825 -29.55 -10.36 -33.85
CA ASN A 825 -30.41 -9.28 -34.33
C ASN A 825 -31.41 -8.76 -33.29
N ALA A 826 -31.67 -9.50 -32.20
CA ALA A 826 -32.73 -9.18 -31.25
C ALA A 826 -32.49 -7.86 -30.50
N GLY A 827 -31.28 -7.66 -29.95
CA GLY A 827 -30.89 -6.43 -29.26
C GLY A 827 -31.02 -5.19 -30.14
N ALA A 828 -30.47 -5.25 -31.37
CA ALA A 828 -30.55 -4.14 -32.32
C ALA A 828 -31.98 -3.84 -32.79
N LYS A 829 -32.82 -4.87 -33.02
CA LYS A 829 -34.25 -4.69 -33.34
C LYS A 829 -35.00 -4.04 -32.18
N LYS A 830 -34.76 -4.48 -30.94
CA LYS A 830 -35.33 -3.91 -29.71
C LYS A 830 -35.00 -2.43 -29.57
N GLU A 831 -33.75 -2.04 -29.86
CA GLU A 831 -33.34 -0.64 -29.73
C GLU A 831 -33.82 0.23 -30.91
N ILE A 832 -33.94 -0.32 -32.12
CA ILE A 832 -34.62 0.37 -33.23
C ILE A 832 -36.09 0.65 -32.89
N GLU A 833 -36.82 -0.32 -32.32
CA GLU A 833 -38.22 -0.15 -31.93
C GLU A 833 -38.37 0.85 -30.76
N TYR A 834 -37.46 0.81 -29.78
CA TYR A 834 -37.36 1.83 -28.74
C TYR A 834 -37.16 3.23 -29.34
N LEU A 835 -36.20 3.39 -30.25
CA LEU A 835 -35.92 4.68 -30.87
C LEU A 835 -37.03 5.15 -31.82
N ALA A 836 -37.79 4.26 -32.43
CA ALA A 836 -38.97 4.62 -33.24
C ALA A 836 -40.13 5.18 -32.40
N ARG A 837 -40.30 4.72 -31.14
CA ARG A 837 -41.39 5.15 -30.25
C ARG A 837 -41.01 6.25 -29.25
N HIS A 838 -39.75 6.25 -28.80
CA HIS A 838 -39.27 7.05 -27.66
C HIS A 838 -37.92 7.74 -27.94
N GLY A 839 -37.32 7.52 -29.12
CA GLY A 839 -36.05 8.11 -29.50
C GLY A 839 -36.12 9.63 -29.56
N ARG A 840 -35.21 10.26 -28.81
CA ARG A 840 -35.11 11.72 -28.70
C ARG A 840 -33.65 12.14 -28.47
N PRO A 841 -33.29 13.40 -28.73
CA PRO A 841 -31.92 13.88 -28.49
C PRO A 841 -31.58 13.89 -27.01
N LEU A 842 -30.43 13.31 -26.65
CA LEU A 842 -29.91 13.21 -25.28
C LEU A 842 -28.47 13.71 -25.23
N LEU A 843 -28.05 14.25 -24.08
CA LEU A 843 -26.63 14.31 -23.75
C LEU A 843 -26.15 12.90 -23.40
N PRO A 844 -24.87 12.56 -23.53
CA PRO A 844 -24.32 11.35 -22.93
C PRO A 844 -24.72 11.18 -21.45
N PHE A 845 -25.12 9.96 -21.08
CA PHE A 845 -25.45 9.59 -19.70
C PHE A 845 -24.21 9.64 -18.80
N ASN A 846 -23.09 9.03 -19.24
CA ASN A 846 -21.79 9.30 -18.65
C ASN A 846 -21.43 10.77 -18.89
N ARG A 847 -21.40 11.54 -17.81
CA ARG A 847 -21.24 12.99 -17.84
C ARG A 847 -19.87 13.44 -18.35
N MET A 848 -18.80 12.65 -18.16
CA MET A 848 -17.46 12.96 -18.70
C MET A 848 -17.49 13.10 -20.23
N LEU A 849 -18.27 12.26 -20.92
CA LEU A 849 -18.29 12.23 -22.39
C LEU A 849 -19.00 13.44 -23.00
N ARG A 850 -19.68 14.29 -22.20
CA ARG A 850 -20.43 15.43 -22.73
C ARG A 850 -19.52 16.47 -23.37
N GLU A 851 -18.33 16.68 -22.82
CA GLU A 851 -17.34 17.61 -23.35
C GLU A 851 -16.83 17.18 -24.73
N THR A 852 -16.65 15.87 -24.95
CA THR A 852 -16.30 15.25 -26.24
C THR A 852 -17.26 15.65 -27.38
N PHE A 853 -18.53 15.93 -27.05
CA PHE A 853 -19.56 16.40 -27.98
C PHE A 853 -19.94 17.88 -27.82
N ASN A 854 -19.07 18.72 -27.26
CA ASN A 854 -19.30 20.15 -27.04
C ASN A 854 -20.59 20.48 -26.24
N LEU A 855 -21.01 19.59 -25.34
CA LEU A 855 -22.27 19.66 -24.60
C LEU A 855 -23.54 19.66 -25.50
N GLU A 856 -23.45 19.17 -26.74
CA GLU A 856 -24.60 19.07 -27.65
C GLU A 856 -25.39 17.75 -27.48
N LYS A 857 -26.72 17.82 -27.62
CA LYS A 857 -27.60 16.64 -27.57
C LYS A 857 -27.46 15.79 -28.83
N GLN A 858 -26.91 14.59 -28.68
CA GLN A 858 -26.70 13.63 -29.74
C GLN A 858 -28.02 13.12 -30.31
N GLN A 859 -28.05 12.90 -31.63
CA GLN A 859 -29.27 12.60 -32.36
C GLN A 859 -29.51 11.09 -32.47
N PRO A 860 -30.70 10.58 -32.10
CA PRO A 860 -31.01 9.14 -32.14
C PRO A 860 -30.97 8.55 -33.56
N SER A 861 -31.08 9.39 -34.59
CA SER A 861 -30.92 9.00 -36.00
C SER A 861 -29.53 8.43 -36.31
N ILE A 862 -28.49 8.89 -35.61
CA ILE A 862 -27.12 8.41 -35.78
C ILE A 862 -27.00 6.97 -35.24
N HIS A 863 -27.62 6.69 -34.08
CA HIS A 863 -27.66 5.34 -33.52
C HIS A 863 -28.57 4.41 -34.34
N LEU A 864 -29.73 4.89 -34.82
CA LEU A 864 -30.58 4.13 -35.75
C LEU A 864 -29.81 3.70 -37.02
N ASP A 865 -29.04 4.59 -37.63
CA ASP A 865 -28.21 4.25 -38.80
C ASP A 865 -27.07 3.27 -38.45
N SER A 866 -26.47 3.38 -37.26
CA SER A 866 -25.49 2.38 -36.76
C SER A 866 -26.12 1.00 -36.58
N LEU A 867 -27.29 0.91 -35.95
CA LEU A 867 -28.02 -0.34 -35.77
C LEU A 867 -28.48 -0.93 -37.11
N GLN A 868 -28.93 -0.10 -38.05
CA GLN A 868 -29.26 -0.53 -39.42
C GLN A 868 -28.02 -1.00 -40.21
N LYS A 869 -26.84 -0.42 -39.98
CA LYS A 869 -25.57 -0.90 -40.53
C LYS A 869 -25.17 -2.23 -39.88
N TYR A 870 -25.28 -2.37 -38.55
CA TYR A 870 -25.05 -3.63 -37.84
C TYR A 870 -25.93 -4.78 -38.37
N LEU A 871 -27.24 -4.55 -38.54
CA LEU A 871 -28.18 -5.54 -39.08
C LEU A 871 -27.84 -6.02 -40.51
N LYS A 872 -27.00 -5.30 -41.27
CA LYS A 872 -26.51 -5.74 -42.59
C LYS A 872 -25.27 -6.64 -42.51
N ILE A 873 -24.55 -6.63 -41.39
CA ILE A 873 -23.30 -7.40 -41.20
C ILE A 873 -23.42 -8.50 -40.14
N SER A 874 -24.46 -8.50 -39.30
CA SER A 874 -24.61 -9.43 -38.18
C SER A 874 -24.49 -10.90 -38.59
N GLU A 875 -25.00 -11.29 -39.76
CA GLU A 875 -24.86 -12.65 -40.31
C GLU A 875 -23.40 -13.05 -40.58
N ALA A 876 -22.51 -12.11 -40.94
CA ALA A 876 -21.07 -12.35 -41.09
C ALA A 876 -20.31 -12.40 -39.76
N LEU A 877 -20.94 -11.98 -38.65
CA LEU A 877 -20.38 -12.16 -37.30
C LEU A 877 -20.55 -13.60 -36.79
N ILE A 878 -21.36 -14.44 -37.46
CA ILE A 878 -21.47 -15.87 -37.18
C ILE A 878 -20.21 -16.61 -37.69
N PRO A 879 -19.46 -17.33 -36.83
CA PRO A 879 -18.31 -18.12 -37.27
C PRO A 879 -18.72 -19.42 -37.97
N SER A 880 -17.83 -19.96 -38.80
CA SER A 880 -18.04 -21.27 -39.44
C SER A 880 -17.67 -22.41 -38.48
N GLY A 881 -18.69 -23.07 -37.90
CA GLY A 881 -18.50 -24.29 -37.10
C GLY A 881 -19.73 -24.60 -36.24
N GLU A 882 -20.30 -25.79 -36.38
CA GLU A 882 -21.52 -26.21 -35.66
C GLU A 882 -21.35 -26.13 -34.12
N ALA A 883 -20.17 -26.50 -33.62
CA ALA A 883 -19.86 -26.46 -32.19
C ALA A 883 -19.79 -25.02 -31.62
N LEU A 884 -19.45 -24.04 -32.45
CA LEU A 884 -19.29 -22.62 -32.07
C LEU A 884 -20.62 -21.87 -32.02
N VAL A 885 -21.57 -22.22 -32.89
CA VAL A 885 -22.90 -21.59 -32.95
C VAL A 885 -23.92 -22.23 -32.00
N ARG A 886 -23.58 -23.38 -31.41
CA ARG A 886 -24.41 -24.14 -30.47
C ARG A 886 -24.70 -23.31 -29.20
N PRO A 887 -25.96 -23.28 -28.70
CA PRO A 887 -26.29 -22.67 -27.42
C PRO A 887 -25.60 -23.34 -26.23
N VAL A 888 -24.98 -22.56 -25.35
CA VAL A 888 -24.33 -22.96 -24.10
C VAL A 888 -24.64 -21.95 -22.98
N ILE A 889 -24.36 -22.32 -21.73
CA ILE A 889 -24.52 -21.44 -20.56
C ILE A 889 -23.17 -21.26 -19.84
N ARG A 890 -22.90 -20.06 -19.33
CA ARG A 890 -21.73 -19.72 -18.50
C ARG A 890 -22.21 -19.01 -17.22
N HIS A 891 -21.36 -18.90 -16.21
CA HIS A 891 -21.62 -17.97 -15.10
C HIS A 891 -21.73 -16.52 -15.65
N PRO A 892 -22.67 -15.69 -15.16
CA PRO A 892 -22.82 -14.31 -15.64
C PRO A 892 -21.77 -13.33 -15.08
N ASP A 893 -21.09 -13.69 -13.99
CA ASP A 893 -20.12 -12.86 -13.27
C ASP A 893 -19.10 -13.74 -12.53
N LEU A 894 -17.87 -13.86 -13.03
CA LEU A 894 -16.83 -14.75 -12.49
C LEU A 894 -15.92 -14.08 -11.45
N ARG A 895 -16.31 -12.93 -10.88
CA ARG A 895 -15.52 -12.25 -9.84
C ARG A 895 -15.30 -13.12 -8.59
N PRO A 896 -14.13 -13.04 -7.93
CA PRO A 896 -13.82 -13.83 -6.72
C PRO A 896 -14.81 -13.70 -5.55
N SER A 897 -15.66 -12.67 -5.52
CA SER A 897 -16.73 -12.52 -4.53
C SER A 897 -17.82 -13.58 -4.64
N ASN A 898 -17.98 -14.21 -5.80
CA ASN A 898 -19.09 -15.11 -6.10
C ASN A 898 -18.71 -16.59 -5.97
N ILE A 899 -17.44 -16.86 -5.63
CA ILE A 899 -16.83 -18.20 -5.66
C ILE A 899 -16.44 -18.62 -4.24
N PHE A 900 -16.87 -19.81 -3.83
CA PHE A 900 -16.46 -20.45 -2.59
C PHE A 900 -15.53 -21.62 -2.89
N VAL A 901 -14.48 -21.78 -2.08
CA VAL A 901 -13.48 -22.84 -2.21
C VAL A 901 -13.29 -23.63 -0.90
N SER A 902 -12.82 -24.85 -1.04
CA SER A 902 -12.32 -25.68 0.07
C SER A 902 -10.98 -25.18 0.61
N ASP A 903 -10.51 -25.73 1.73
CA ASP A 903 -9.15 -25.46 2.23
C ASP A 903 -8.05 -25.97 1.27
N ASP A 904 -8.40 -26.85 0.33
CA ASP A 904 -7.54 -27.32 -0.78
C ASP A 904 -7.67 -26.46 -2.06
N TYR A 905 -8.40 -25.35 -2.00
CA TYR A 905 -8.66 -24.40 -3.11
C TYR A 905 -9.42 -25.00 -4.31
N GLU A 906 -10.14 -26.10 -4.11
CA GLU A 906 -11.12 -26.62 -5.08
C GLU A 906 -12.46 -25.91 -4.92
N ILE A 907 -13.20 -25.69 -6.01
CA ILE A 907 -14.42 -24.87 -5.98
C ILE A 907 -15.60 -25.66 -5.38
N THR A 908 -16.14 -25.18 -4.25
CA THR A 908 -17.25 -25.82 -3.52
C THR A 908 -18.63 -25.26 -3.89
N SER A 909 -18.72 -23.99 -4.30
CA SER A 909 -19.99 -23.36 -4.70
C SER A 909 -19.80 -22.09 -5.54
N PHE A 910 -20.66 -21.92 -6.55
CA PHE A 910 -20.90 -20.65 -7.25
C PHE A 910 -22.24 -20.03 -6.84
N ILE A 911 -22.23 -18.76 -6.44
CA ILE A 911 -23.42 -17.98 -6.10
C ILE A 911 -23.68 -16.85 -7.13
N ASP A 912 -24.88 -16.27 -7.08
CA ASP A 912 -25.34 -15.19 -7.96
C ASP A 912 -25.39 -15.59 -9.45
N TRP A 913 -26.24 -16.59 -9.74
CA TRP A 913 -26.63 -16.97 -11.11
C TRP A 913 -27.71 -16.03 -11.69
N GLN A 914 -27.88 -14.85 -11.10
CA GLN A 914 -28.81 -13.82 -11.53
C GLN A 914 -28.42 -13.34 -12.94
N ASN A 915 -29.41 -13.19 -13.83
CA ASN A 915 -29.22 -12.86 -15.26
C ASN A 915 -28.41 -13.90 -16.07
N ALA A 916 -28.24 -15.13 -15.57
CA ALA A 916 -27.67 -16.22 -16.37
C ALA A 916 -28.50 -16.45 -17.65
N THR A 917 -27.81 -16.48 -18.78
CA THR A 917 -28.39 -16.59 -20.12
C THR A 917 -27.70 -17.69 -20.93
N ILE A 918 -28.42 -18.20 -21.92
CA ILE A 918 -27.94 -19.16 -22.90
C ILE A 918 -27.71 -18.41 -24.21
N LEU A 919 -26.46 -18.40 -24.69
CA LEU A 919 -26.08 -17.82 -25.98
C LEU A 919 -25.26 -18.84 -26.80
N PRO A 920 -25.08 -18.61 -28.12
CA PRO A 920 -24.08 -19.32 -28.92
C PRO A 920 -22.69 -19.28 -28.27
N LEU A 921 -21.95 -20.39 -28.29
CA LEU A 921 -20.64 -20.49 -27.63
C LEU A 921 -19.68 -19.35 -27.99
N PHE A 922 -19.63 -18.89 -29.25
CA PHE A 922 -18.75 -17.78 -29.66
C PHE A 922 -19.10 -16.39 -29.08
N LEU A 923 -20.31 -16.22 -28.53
CA LEU A 923 -20.71 -15.01 -27.79
C LEU A 923 -20.53 -15.21 -26.28
N GLN A 924 -20.74 -16.42 -25.78
CA GLN A 924 -20.58 -16.75 -24.35
C GLN A 924 -19.09 -16.91 -23.95
N SER A 925 -18.22 -17.27 -24.89
CA SER A 925 -16.77 -17.40 -24.69
C SER A 925 -16.09 -16.05 -24.52
N GLY A 926 -15.18 -15.95 -23.54
CA GLY A 926 -14.35 -14.77 -23.35
C GLY A 926 -13.31 -14.96 -22.26
N PRO A 927 -12.39 -14.00 -22.09
CA PRO A 927 -11.50 -13.97 -20.94
C PRO A 927 -12.28 -13.91 -19.61
N LEU A 928 -11.55 -14.03 -18.49
CA LEU A 928 -12.09 -13.75 -17.16
C LEU A 928 -12.27 -12.23 -17.00
N ASP A 929 -13.27 -11.81 -16.22
CA ASP A 929 -13.82 -10.46 -16.33
C ASP A 929 -12.84 -9.33 -15.94
N ASP A 930 -11.91 -9.57 -15.00
CA ASP A 930 -10.87 -8.61 -14.62
C ASP A 930 -9.85 -8.31 -15.76
N PHE A 931 -9.82 -9.12 -16.83
CA PHE A 931 -8.78 -9.07 -17.86
C PHE A 931 -9.12 -8.20 -19.08
N ASP A 932 -10.37 -7.77 -19.25
CA ASP A 932 -10.70 -6.74 -20.25
C ASP A 932 -10.06 -5.37 -19.91
N SER A 933 -9.46 -5.23 -18.71
CA SER A 933 -8.63 -4.09 -18.28
C SER A 933 -7.21 -4.05 -18.87
N LEU A 934 -6.77 -5.06 -19.62
CA LEU A 934 -5.44 -5.12 -20.27
C LEU A 934 -5.36 -4.34 -21.60
N GLY A 935 -6.43 -3.65 -21.99
CA GLY A 935 -6.52 -2.92 -23.25
C GLY A 935 -6.59 -3.84 -24.48
N SER A 936 -6.54 -3.24 -25.67
CA SER A 936 -6.67 -3.93 -26.97
C SER A 936 -5.41 -4.71 -27.40
N ALA A 937 -4.64 -5.22 -26.44
CA ALA A 937 -3.35 -5.92 -26.59
C ALA A 937 -3.48 -7.31 -27.24
N SER A 938 -3.97 -7.35 -28.48
CA SER A 938 -4.02 -8.57 -29.30
C SER A 938 -2.60 -9.11 -29.52
N ARG A 939 -2.41 -10.41 -29.24
CA ARG A 939 -1.12 -11.13 -29.18
C ARG A 939 -0.28 -10.83 -27.92
N LEU A 940 -0.76 -11.31 -26.78
CA LEU A 940 0.13 -11.74 -25.69
C LEU A 940 0.93 -12.97 -26.16
N GLU A 941 2.12 -12.73 -26.71
CA GLU A 941 3.17 -13.76 -26.75
C GLU A 941 3.58 -14.12 -25.30
N THR A 942 4.19 -15.28 -25.10
CA THR A 942 4.74 -15.66 -23.79
C THR A 942 5.98 -14.83 -23.49
N SER A 943 5.78 -13.62 -22.94
CA SER A 943 6.84 -12.82 -22.36
C SER A 943 7.65 -13.68 -21.39
N PRO A 944 8.98 -13.84 -21.57
CA PRO A 944 9.80 -14.44 -20.54
C PRO A 944 9.65 -13.61 -19.25
N ARG A 945 9.86 -14.26 -18.10
CA ARG A 945 9.93 -13.56 -16.81
C ARG A 945 10.90 -12.38 -16.96
N PRO A 946 10.48 -11.11 -16.72
CA PRO A 946 11.25 -9.96 -17.18
C PRO A 946 12.73 -10.02 -16.78
N ASP A 947 13.61 -10.04 -17.77
CA ASP A 947 15.05 -9.98 -17.53
C ASP A 947 15.38 -8.61 -16.94
N GLY A 948 16.08 -8.59 -15.80
CA GLY A 948 16.34 -7.37 -15.06
C GLY A 948 15.37 -7.06 -13.89
N LEU A 949 14.50 -8.00 -13.47
CA LEU A 949 13.72 -7.89 -12.20
C LEU A 949 14.55 -7.63 -10.92
N ALA A 950 15.88 -7.74 -11.01
CA ALA A 950 16.83 -7.42 -9.93
C ALA A 950 17.42 -5.99 -10.02
N ALA A 951 17.14 -5.25 -11.11
CA ALA A 951 17.57 -3.88 -11.36
C ALA A 951 16.37 -2.89 -11.46
N SER A 952 15.21 -3.37 -11.93
CA SER A 952 13.93 -2.65 -11.84
C SER A 952 13.61 -2.21 -10.41
N SER A 953 12.99 -1.04 -10.23
CA SER A 953 12.54 -0.59 -8.90
C SER A 953 11.59 -1.60 -8.29
N GLU A 954 11.57 -1.74 -6.97
CA GLU A 954 10.77 -2.76 -6.28
C GLU A 954 9.27 -2.66 -6.61
N ASP A 955 8.84 -1.47 -7.00
CA ASP A 955 7.48 -1.12 -7.34
C ASP A 955 7.19 -1.25 -8.85
N SER A 956 8.15 -0.97 -9.73
CA SER A 956 8.05 -1.41 -11.14
C SER A 956 8.09 -2.92 -11.23
N ARG A 957 8.84 -3.55 -10.34
CA ARG A 957 8.81 -4.99 -10.12
C ARG A 957 7.46 -5.43 -9.56
N LEU A 958 6.70 -4.62 -8.80
CA LEU A 958 5.35 -4.98 -8.34
C LEU A 958 4.32 -4.86 -9.47
N GLU A 959 4.26 -3.73 -10.19
CA GLU A 959 3.37 -3.60 -11.35
C GLU A 959 3.72 -4.60 -12.45
N GLN A 960 5.00 -4.79 -12.77
CA GLN A 960 5.44 -5.83 -13.69
C GLN A 960 5.15 -7.23 -13.14
N LEU A 961 5.20 -7.50 -11.83
CA LEU A 961 4.80 -8.79 -11.28
C LEU A 961 3.29 -8.97 -11.21
N GLU A 962 2.48 -7.92 -11.11
CA GLU A 962 1.02 -8.01 -11.17
C GLU A 962 0.55 -8.15 -12.63
N LEU A 963 1.09 -7.35 -13.54
CA LEU A 963 0.90 -7.46 -14.98
C LEU A 963 1.40 -8.82 -15.48
N PHE A 964 2.57 -9.29 -15.03
CA PHE A 964 3.07 -10.64 -15.30
C PHE A 964 2.20 -11.70 -14.62
N SER A 965 1.71 -11.50 -13.39
CA SER A 965 0.76 -12.43 -12.77
C SER A 965 -0.54 -12.54 -13.57
N LYS A 966 -1.06 -11.42 -14.08
CA LYS A 966 -2.21 -11.38 -14.98
C LYS A 966 -1.87 -12.09 -16.30
N GLN A 967 -0.77 -11.76 -16.97
CA GLN A 967 -0.33 -12.42 -18.20
C GLN A 967 -0.11 -13.94 -18.01
N GLN A 968 0.47 -14.38 -16.89
CA GLN A 968 0.65 -15.79 -16.54
C GLN A 968 -0.67 -16.47 -16.20
N LEU A 969 -1.59 -15.82 -15.47
CA LEU A 969 -2.93 -16.36 -15.21
C LEU A 969 -3.74 -16.50 -16.50
N HIS A 970 -3.69 -15.51 -17.40
CA HIS A 970 -4.30 -15.57 -18.71
C HIS A 970 -3.67 -16.68 -19.58
N HIS A 971 -2.34 -16.74 -19.64
CA HIS A 971 -1.63 -17.78 -20.39
C HIS A 971 -1.92 -19.18 -19.84
N LEU A 972 -1.96 -19.35 -18.52
CA LEU A 972 -2.31 -20.60 -17.85
C LEU A 972 -3.76 -20.99 -18.10
N TYR A 973 -4.70 -20.03 -18.03
CA TYR A 973 -6.11 -20.24 -18.36
C TYR A 973 -6.27 -20.67 -19.82
N MET A 974 -5.66 -19.98 -20.78
CA MET A 974 -5.66 -20.36 -22.19
C MET A 974 -5.02 -21.73 -22.43
N THR A 975 -3.95 -22.05 -21.70
CA THR A 975 -3.20 -23.31 -21.81
C THR A 975 -3.92 -24.51 -21.18
N GLU A 976 -4.62 -24.34 -20.05
CA GLU A 976 -5.45 -25.40 -19.49
C GLU A 976 -6.78 -25.52 -20.27
N THR A 977 -7.31 -24.41 -20.82
CA THR A 977 -8.48 -24.44 -21.72
C THR A 977 -8.16 -25.19 -23.01
N SER A 978 -7.02 -24.95 -23.67
CA SER A 978 -6.65 -25.67 -24.90
C SER A 978 -6.47 -27.19 -24.71
N LYS A 979 -6.04 -27.62 -23.53
CA LYS A 979 -5.89 -29.04 -23.16
C LYS A 979 -7.22 -29.70 -22.80
N ASN A 980 -8.01 -29.06 -21.94
CA ASN A 980 -9.13 -29.68 -21.25
C ASN A 980 -10.50 -29.30 -21.83
N ASN A 981 -10.60 -28.14 -22.49
CA ASN A 981 -11.83 -27.63 -23.10
C ASN A 981 -11.54 -27.07 -24.53
N PRO A 982 -11.12 -27.93 -25.47
CA PRO A 982 -10.62 -27.50 -26.78
C PRO A 982 -11.67 -26.71 -27.59
N THR A 983 -12.96 -26.99 -27.40
CA THR A 983 -14.05 -26.26 -28.06
C THR A 983 -14.18 -24.81 -27.54
N HIS A 984 -13.91 -24.57 -26.25
CA HIS A 984 -13.82 -23.20 -25.74
C HIS A 984 -12.57 -22.50 -26.28
N TYR A 985 -11.43 -23.19 -26.33
CA TYR A 985 -10.21 -22.64 -26.91
C TYR A 985 -10.37 -22.29 -28.39
N GLU A 986 -11.09 -23.11 -29.17
CA GLU A 986 -11.49 -22.79 -30.55
C GLU A 986 -12.30 -21.50 -30.62
N ALA A 987 -13.33 -21.36 -29.78
CA ALA A 987 -14.17 -20.16 -29.70
C ALA A 987 -13.40 -18.89 -29.28
N LEU A 988 -12.43 -19.01 -28.38
CA LEU A 988 -11.53 -17.92 -28.00
C LEU A 988 -10.50 -17.58 -29.10
N SER A 989 -10.21 -18.53 -30.00
CA SER A 989 -9.19 -18.40 -31.05
C SER A 989 -9.73 -18.01 -32.43
N ILE A 990 -11.05 -17.87 -32.61
CA ILE A 990 -11.60 -17.46 -33.91
C ILE A 990 -11.15 -16.04 -34.31
N PRO A 991 -10.98 -15.76 -35.62
CA PRO A 991 -10.74 -14.40 -36.10
C PRO A 991 -11.81 -13.43 -35.58
N PHE A 992 -11.33 -12.42 -34.82
CA PHE A 992 -12.12 -11.38 -34.18
C PHE A 992 -13.09 -11.86 -33.09
N ALA A 993 -12.79 -12.92 -32.33
CA ALA A 993 -13.60 -13.39 -31.19
C ALA A 993 -14.12 -12.25 -30.28
N VAL A 994 -13.21 -11.48 -29.68
CA VAL A 994 -13.53 -10.34 -28.80
C VAL A 994 -14.34 -9.26 -29.55
N GLY A 995 -14.02 -9.00 -30.81
CA GLY A 995 -14.74 -8.01 -31.64
C GLY A 995 -16.17 -8.43 -31.95
N ARG A 996 -16.43 -9.72 -32.23
CA ARG A 996 -17.78 -10.27 -32.45
C ARG A 996 -18.63 -10.10 -31.19
N ARG A 997 -18.07 -10.44 -30.00
CA ARG A 997 -18.71 -10.23 -28.69
C ARG A 997 -19.00 -8.74 -28.43
N LYS A 998 -17.97 -7.87 -28.41
CA LYS A 998 -18.11 -6.42 -28.17
C LYS A 998 -19.15 -5.77 -29.09
N THR A 999 -19.19 -6.13 -30.37
CA THR A 999 -20.18 -5.56 -31.31
C THR A 999 -21.61 -6.01 -31.01
N TYR A 1000 -21.81 -7.28 -30.65
CA TYR A 1000 -23.12 -7.80 -30.26
C TYR A 1000 -23.65 -7.11 -28.99
N ASP A 1001 -22.80 -6.95 -27.97
CA ASP A 1001 -23.16 -6.30 -26.72
C ASP A 1001 -23.52 -4.82 -26.95
N LEU A 1002 -22.68 -4.08 -27.70
CA LEU A 1002 -22.93 -2.69 -28.07
C LEU A 1002 -24.16 -2.51 -28.97
N SER A 1003 -24.48 -3.48 -29.83
CA SER A 1003 -25.73 -3.46 -30.62
C SER A 1003 -26.99 -3.69 -29.78
N SER A 1004 -26.83 -4.19 -28.56
CA SER A 1004 -27.90 -4.49 -27.61
C SER A 1004 -28.08 -3.43 -26.53
N ALA A 1005 -27.08 -2.57 -26.33
CA ALA A 1005 -27.05 -1.50 -25.33
C ALA A 1005 -28.26 -0.53 -25.44
N PRO A 1006 -28.64 0.14 -24.34
CA PRO A 1006 -29.67 1.18 -24.36
C PRO A 1006 -29.12 2.50 -24.95
N TRP A 1007 -29.88 3.17 -25.80
CA TRP A 1007 -29.60 4.55 -26.21
C TRP A 1007 -29.56 5.47 -24.98
N GLN A 1008 -28.37 6.00 -24.71
CA GLN A 1008 -28.06 6.85 -23.56
C GLN A 1008 -27.33 8.14 -23.97
N GLY A 1009 -27.55 8.61 -25.20
CA GLY A 1009 -26.92 9.83 -25.74
C GLY A 1009 -25.50 9.63 -26.30
N ASP A 1010 -25.07 8.37 -26.46
CA ASP A 1010 -23.81 7.97 -27.07
C ASP A 1010 -24.06 6.91 -28.17
N ASN A 1011 -23.19 6.90 -29.18
CA ASN A 1011 -23.11 5.94 -30.28
C ASN A 1011 -21.65 5.64 -30.72
N VAL A 1012 -20.64 6.34 -30.20
CA VAL A 1012 -19.24 6.26 -30.69
C VAL A 1012 -18.68 4.83 -30.61
N PRO A 1013 -18.81 4.07 -29.51
CA PRO A 1013 -18.23 2.73 -29.41
C PRO A 1013 -18.86 1.73 -30.38
N LEU A 1014 -20.15 1.89 -30.71
CA LEU A 1014 -20.81 1.07 -31.73
C LEU A 1014 -20.33 1.48 -33.13
N ARG A 1015 -20.16 2.79 -33.39
CA ARG A 1015 -19.71 3.29 -34.70
C ARG A 1015 -18.27 2.88 -35.00
N SER A 1016 -17.35 3.09 -34.06
CA SER A 1016 -15.94 2.71 -34.17
C SER A 1016 -15.79 1.20 -34.41
N SER A 1017 -16.55 0.39 -33.67
CA SER A 1017 -16.57 -1.06 -33.83
C SER A 1017 -17.07 -1.50 -35.22
N LEU A 1018 -18.12 -0.85 -35.76
CA LEU A 1018 -18.60 -1.11 -37.11
C LEU A 1018 -17.62 -0.66 -38.21
N ILE A 1019 -16.93 0.47 -38.03
CA ILE A 1019 -15.88 0.95 -38.95
C ILE A 1019 -14.70 -0.03 -38.95
N PHE A 1020 -14.25 -0.46 -37.78
CA PHE A 1020 -13.18 -1.45 -37.61
C PHE A 1020 -13.54 -2.80 -38.27
N LEU A 1021 -14.76 -3.31 -38.06
CA LEU A 1021 -15.25 -4.51 -38.75
C LEU A 1021 -15.31 -4.35 -40.28
N LYS A 1022 -15.66 -3.15 -40.79
CA LYS A 1022 -15.60 -2.82 -42.23
C LYS A 1022 -14.17 -2.82 -42.76
N GLN A 1023 -13.19 -2.35 -41.98
CA GLN A 1023 -11.78 -2.38 -42.37
C GLN A 1023 -11.20 -3.81 -42.35
N GLN A 1024 -11.65 -4.65 -41.42
CA GLN A 1024 -11.22 -6.05 -41.28
C GLN A 1024 -12.13 -7.06 -42.02
N TRP A 1025 -13.01 -6.59 -42.91
CA TRP A 1025 -14.07 -7.38 -43.53
C TRP A 1025 -13.59 -8.65 -44.23
N SER A 1026 -12.43 -8.59 -44.90
CA SER A 1026 -11.79 -9.72 -45.59
C SER A 1026 -11.38 -10.88 -44.67
N GLN A 1027 -11.33 -10.66 -43.35
CA GLN A 1027 -11.06 -11.68 -42.33
C GLN A 1027 -12.35 -12.23 -41.68
N LEU A 1028 -13.50 -11.61 -41.94
CA LEU A 1028 -14.81 -12.03 -41.44
C LEU A 1028 -15.54 -12.93 -42.44
N VAL A 1029 -15.44 -12.63 -43.74
CA VAL A 1029 -16.09 -13.40 -44.81
C VAL A 1029 -15.21 -14.55 -45.31
N THR A 1030 -15.80 -15.75 -45.44
CA THR A 1030 -15.11 -16.93 -45.99
C THR A 1030 -14.92 -16.91 -47.50
N ALA A 1031 -15.61 -16.00 -48.22
CA ALA A 1031 -15.49 -15.81 -49.66
C ALA A 1031 -14.71 -14.52 -49.97
N ALA A 1032 -13.50 -14.67 -50.52
CA ALA A 1032 -12.49 -13.63 -50.66
C ALA A 1032 -12.84 -12.39 -51.54
N ASN A 1033 -14.04 -12.35 -52.14
CA ASN A 1033 -14.52 -11.26 -53.00
C ASN A 1033 -15.87 -10.67 -52.56
N THR A 1034 -16.42 -11.03 -51.39
CA THR A 1034 -17.68 -10.46 -50.90
C THR A 1034 -17.47 -9.02 -50.41
N PRO A 1035 -18.05 -7.99 -51.06
CA PRO A 1035 -17.90 -6.60 -50.61
C PRO A 1035 -18.61 -6.37 -49.27
N CYS A 1036 -18.12 -5.39 -48.49
CA CYS A 1036 -18.77 -5.01 -47.24
C CYS A 1036 -20.10 -4.29 -47.54
N PRO A 1037 -21.24 -4.69 -46.94
CA PRO A 1037 -22.55 -4.08 -47.20
C PRO A 1037 -22.78 -2.74 -46.46
N ILE A 1038 -21.75 -2.22 -45.79
CA ILE A 1038 -21.75 -0.94 -45.08
C ILE A 1038 -20.58 -0.08 -45.52
N THR A 1039 -20.82 1.23 -45.56
CA THR A 1039 -19.87 2.26 -45.99
C THR A 1039 -19.99 3.48 -45.08
N PHE A 1040 -18.86 4.15 -44.86
CA PHE A 1040 -18.72 5.40 -44.13
C PHE A 1040 -17.88 6.35 -45.00
N ALA A 1041 -17.90 7.66 -44.71
CA ALA A 1041 -17.01 8.61 -45.39
C ALA A 1041 -15.58 8.56 -44.79
N GLU A 1042 -14.53 8.83 -45.56
CA GLU A 1042 -13.15 8.83 -44.99
C GLU A 1042 -12.94 9.89 -43.91
N GLU A 1043 -13.71 10.99 -43.94
CA GLU A 1043 -13.74 12.01 -42.88
C GLU A 1043 -14.48 11.49 -41.63
N GLU A 1044 -15.60 10.79 -41.84
CA GLU A 1044 -16.37 10.13 -40.77
C GLU A 1044 -15.57 9.01 -40.08
N GLU A 1045 -14.84 8.18 -40.82
CA GLU A 1045 -14.01 7.11 -40.23
C GLU A 1045 -12.92 7.71 -39.33
N ARG A 1046 -12.24 8.76 -39.79
CA ARG A 1046 -11.21 9.45 -38.98
C ARG A 1046 -11.79 10.12 -37.73
N GLU A 1047 -12.95 10.76 -37.86
CA GLU A 1047 -13.60 11.43 -36.73
C GLU A 1047 -14.09 10.42 -35.67
N TYR A 1048 -14.69 9.30 -36.07
CA TYR A 1048 -15.15 8.30 -35.09
C TYR A 1048 -14.03 7.54 -34.39
N PHE A 1049 -12.83 7.39 -34.99
CA PHE A 1049 -11.66 6.93 -34.24
C PHE A 1049 -11.16 7.99 -33.27
N ARG A 1050 -11.07 9.26 -33.68
CA ARG A 1050 -10.71 10.39 -32.80
C ARG A 1050 -11.64 10.51 -31.59
N LEU A 1051 -12.93 10.24 -31.79
CA LEU A 1051 -13.92 10.22 -30.70
C LEU A 1051 -13.74 8.98 -29.81
N ASP A 1052 -13.54 7.78 -30.36
CA ASP A 1052 -13.33 6.54 -29.58
C ASP A 1052 -12.06 6.62 -28.71
N ASP A 1053 -10.98 7.21 -29.23
CA ASP A 1053 -9.75 7.50 -28.47
C ASP A 1053 -10.04 8.43 -27.28
N LEU A 1054 -10.83 9.50 -27.48
CA LEU A 1054 -11.21 10.44 -26.41
C LEU A 1054 -12.19 9.84 -25.39
N GLU A 1055 -13.09 8.95 -25.79
CA GLU A 1055 -13.98 8.26 -24.86
C GLU A 1055 -13.25 7.20 -24.04
N GLN A 1056 -12.24 6.53 -24.61
CA GLN A 1056 -11.32 5.69 -23.84
C GLN A 1056 -10.57 6.54 -22.80
N GLU A 1057 -9.96 7.67 -23.19
CA GLU A 1057 -9.28 8.58 -22.26
C GLU A 1057 -10.21 9.08 -21.15
N ALA A 1058 -11.40 9.59 -21.50
CA ALA A 1058 -12.39 10.08 -20.54
C ALA A 1058 -12.93 8.98 -19.59
N THR A 1059 -12.98 7.73 -20.05
CA THR A 1059 -13.38 6.58 -19.23
C THR A 1059 -12.26 6.15 -18.27
N GLU A 1060 -11.00 6.18 -18.70
CA GLU A 1060 -9.84 5.94 -17.84
C GLU A 1060 -9.69 7.05 -16.79
N GLN A 1061 -9.89 8.32 -17.17
CA GLN A 1061 -9.93 9.45 -16.23
C GLN A 1061 -11.04 9.29 -15.18
N LEU A 1062 -12.26 8.87 -15.58
CA LEU A 1062 -13.36 8.62 -14.65
C LEU A 1062 -13.06 7.47 -13.68
N LYS A 1063 -12.48 6.38 -14.19
CA LYS A 1063 -12.09 5.24 -13.37
C LYS A 1063 -11.03 5.64 -12.34
N GLY A 1064 -9.99 6.35 -12.77
CA GLY A 1064 -8.92 6.83 -11.89
C GLY A 1064 -9.42 7.83 -10.83
N SER A 1065 -10.36 8.71 -11.15
CA SER A 1065 -10.95 9.62 -10.17
C SER A 1065 -11.86 8.90 -9.18
N MET A 1066 -12.64 7.90 -9.61
CA MET A 1066 -13.42 7.02 -8.71
C MET A 1066 -12.50 6.23 -7.76
N GLU A 1067 -11.42 5.64 -8.27
CA GLU A 1067 -10.46 4.88 -7.46
C GLU A 1067 -9.73 5.79 -6.44
N MET A 1068 -9.29 6.99 -6.85
CA MET A 1068 -8.65 7.98 -5.97
C MET A 1068 -9.59 8.44 -4.83
N LEU A 1069 -10.88 8.62 -5.13
CA LEU A 1069 -11.91 8.97 -4.14
C LEU A 1069 -12.33 7.76 -3.28
N GLY A 1070 -11.95 6.53 -3.66
CA GLY A 1070 -12.32 5.29 -3.00
C GLY A 1070 -13.79 4.91 -3.20
N LEU A 1071 -14.36 5.26 -4.35
CA LEU A 1071 -15.73 4.97 -4.77
C LEU A 1071 -15.81 3.62 -5.50
N GLY A 1072 -16.86 2.86 -5.20
CA GLY A 1072 -17.31 1.72 -5.99
C GLY A 1072 -18.26 2.12 -7.13
N PRO A 1073 -18.82 1.14 -7.86
CA PRO A 1073 -19.80 1.36 -8.92
C PRO A 1073 -20.97 2.26 -8.49
N GLU A 1074 -21.55 3.00 -9.45
CA GLU A 1074 -22.60 4.00 -9.21
C GLU A 1074 -22.21 5.14 -8.24
N GLY A 1075 -20.93 5.29 -7.87
CA GLY A 1075 -20.52 6.23 -6.81
C GLY A 1075 -20.82 5.74 -5.40
N TRP A 1076 -21.00 4.42 -5.21
CA TRP A 1076 -21.17 3.79 -3.90
C TRP A 1076 -19.92 3.97 -3.01
N VAL A 1077 -20.12 4.17 -1.70
CA VAL A 1077 -19.04 4.26 -0.72
C VAL A 1077 -19.50 3.76 0.65
N SER A 1078 -18.60 3.13 1.42
CA SER A 1078 -18.85 2.72 2.81
C SER A 1078 -19.23 3.92 3.69
N ASN A 1079 -20.20 3.75 4.61
CA ASN A 1079 -20.72 4.83 5.47
C ASN A 1079 -19.60 5.70 6.08
N ASP A 1080 -18.62 5.07 6.73
CA ASP A 1080 -17.48 5.71 7.44
C ASP A 1080 -16.59 6.60 6.55
N LYS A 1081 -16.73 6.52 5.22
CA LYS A 1081 -16.02 7.34 4.23
C LYS A 1081 -16.92 8.40 3.56
N TYR A 1082 -18.24 8.35 3.73
CA TYR A 1082 -19.17 9.12 2.90
C TYR A 1082 -18.94 10.63 3.00
N GLU A 1083 -18.84 11.17 4.22
CA GLU A 1083 -18.62 12.59 4.45
C GLU A 1083 -17.28 13.05 3.85
N ALA A 1084 -16.23 12.23 3.96
CA ALA A 1084 -14.91 12.52 3.41
C ALA A 1084 -14.89 12.45 1.87
N ALA A 1085 -15.60 11.49 1.26
CA ALA A 1085 -15.72 11.34 -0.18
C ALA A 1085 -16.50 12.53 -0.79
N THR A 1086 -17.66 12.87 -0.21
CA THR A 1086 -18.48 14.02 -0.64
C THR A 1086 -17.74 15.35 -0.48
N GLU A 1087 -16.99 15.55 0.62
CA GLU A 1087 -16.15 16.74 0.81
C GLU A 1087 -14.94 16.77 -0.16
N ALA A 1088 -14.38 15.61 -0.54
CA ALA A 1088 -13.35 15.52 -1.57
C ALA A 1088 -13.90 15.83 -2.97
N ILE A 1089 -15.10 15.35 -3.31
CA ILE A 1089 -15.80 15.63 -4.56
C ILE A 1089 -16.14 17.12 -4.69
N ALA A 1090 -16.63 17.76 -3.62
CA ALA A 1090 -16.92 19.19 -3.61
C ALA A 1090 -15.65 20.02 -3.90
N ARG A 1091 -14.55 19.74 -3.19
CA ARG A 1091 -13.25 20.38 -3.45
C ARG A 1091 -12.70 20.09 -4.85
N MET A 1092 -12.94 18.90 -5.39
CA MET A 1092 -12.52 18.56 -6.75
C MET A 1092 -13.31 19.37 -7.78
N LYS A 1093 -14.62 19.58 -7.59
CA LYS A 1093 -15.45 20.47 -8.42
C LYS A 1093 -14.94 21.91 -8.37
N GLU A 1094 -14.62 22.41 -7.17
CA GLU A 1094 -14.03 23.75 -6.99
C GLU A 1094 -12.68 23.88 -7.72
N MET A 1095 -11.75 22.94 -7.51
CA MET A 1095 -10.44 22.94 -8.18
C MET A 1095 -10.58 22.87 -9.71
N CYS A 1096 -11.49 22.05 -10.23
CA CYS A 1096 -11.74 21.98 -11.67
C CYS A 1096 -12.33 23.30 -12.21
N LEU A 1097 -13.23 23.98 -11.49
CA LEU A 1097 -13.73 25.30 -11.89
C LEU A 1097 -12.65 26.38 -11.87
N GLU A 1098 -11.69 26.32 -10.95
CA GLU A 1098 -10.53 27.21 -10.90
C GLU A 1098 -9.52 26.94 -12.04
N GLN A 1099 -9.44 25.70 -12.51
CA GLN A 1099 -8.47 25.24 -13.53
C GLN A 1099 -9.03 25.21 -14.96
N ALA A 1100 -10.34 25.40 -15.14
CA ALA A 1100 -10.98 25.40 -16.45
C ALA A 1100 -10.55 26.61 -17.30
N ASP A 1101 -9.84 26.35 -18.40
CA ASP A 1101 -9.29 27.34 -19.33
C ASP A 1101 -10.36 27.85 -20.31
N THR A 1102 -11.34 27.02 -20.69
CA THR A 1102 -12.45 27.43 -21.57
C THR A 1102 -13.78 27.59 -20.85
N GLU A 1103 -14.67 28.42 -21.42
CA GLU A 1103 -16.05 28.54 -20.92
C GLU A 1103 -16.86 27.23 -21.12
N LEU A 1104 -16.45 26.38 -22.08
CA LEU A 1104 -17.07 25.07 -22.31
C LEU A 1104 -16.83 24.13 -21.11
N GLU A 1105 -15.56 24.01 -20.68
CA GLU A 1105 -15.18 23.29 -19.46
C GLU A 1105 -15.90 23.87 -18.24
N ARG A 1106 -15.97 25.20 -18.10
CA ARG A 1106 -16.67 25.85 -16.97
C ARG A 1106 -18.16 25.52 -16.92
N VAL A 1107 -18.84 25.50 -18.07
CA VAL A 1107 -20.24 25.08 -18.16
C VAL A 1107 -20.38 23.58 -17.84
N ALA A 1108 -19.49 22.75 -18.36
CA ALA A 1108 -19.48 21.31 -18.10
C ALA A 1108 -19.29 20.97 -16.61
N ILE A 1109 -18.27 21.55 -15.98
CA ILE A 1109 -17.96 21.33 -14.57
C ILE A 1109 -19.02 21.98 -13.66
N ARG A 1110 -19.61 23.12 -14.03
CA ARG A 1110 -20.65 23.78 -13.22
C ARG A 1110 -22.00 23.04 -13.29
N ASP A 1111 -22.48 22.77 -14.50
CA ASP A 1111 -23.87 22.35 -14.77
C ASP A 1111 -23.99 20.84 -15.07
N HIS A 1112 -22.88 20.16 -15.37
CA HIS A 1112 -22.83 18.74 -15.78
C HIS A 1112 -21.78 17.93 -15.01
N TRP A 1113 -21.36 18.36 -13.82
CA TRP A 1113 -20.38 17.65 -13.00
C TRP A 1113 -20.71 16.18 -12.80
N VAL A 1114 -19.70 15.31 -12.87
CA VAL A 1114 -19.92 13.86 -12.99
C VAL A 1114 -20.37 13.18 -11.69
N TYR A 1115 -20.33 13.93 -10.58
CA TYR A 1115 -20.81 13.52 -9.26
C TYR A 1115 -21.95 14.41 -8.73
N ASP A 1116 -22.63 15.18 -9.58
CA ASP A 1116 -23.90 15.83 -9.24
C ASP A 1116 -25.09 14.90 -9.58
N ASP A 1117 -26.17 14.96 -8.80
CA ASP A 1117 -27.43 14.26 -9.05
C ASP A 1117 -27.95 14.43 -10.50
N LEU A 1118 -28.46 13.35 -11.09
CA LEU A 1118 -28.97 13.26 -12.46
C LEU A 1118 -30.42 12.76 -12.47
N GLU A 1119 -31.30 13.46 -13.19
CA GLU A 1119 -32.65 12.96 -13.49
C GLU A 1119 -32.58 11.84 -14.55
N GLU A 1120 -32.68 10.58 -14.09
CA GLU A 1120 -32.48 9.39 -14.93
C GLU A 1120 -33.72 9.02 -15.76
N GLU A 1121 -34.91 9.55 -15.43
CA GLU A 1121 -36.14 9.34 -16.22
C GLU A 1121 -35.99 9.79 -17.69
N GLU A 1122 -35.04 10.68 -17.97
CA GLU A 1122 -34.67 11.09 -19.33
C GLU A 1122 -34.06 9.94 -20.19
N TYR A 1123 -33.54 8.87 -19.57
CA TYR A 1123 -32.71 7.83 -20.20
C TYR A 1123 -33.32 6.40 -20.14
N LEU A 1124 -34.27 6.21 -19.20
CA LEU A 1124 -35.01 4.97 -18.97
C LEU A 1124 -36.14 4.79 -19.99
#